data_AF-A0A525DE71-F1
#
_entry.id   AF-A0A525DE71-F1
#
_cell.length_a   1.000
_cell.length_b   1.000
_cell.length_c   1.000
_cell.angle_alpha   90.00
_cell.angle_beta   90.00
_cell.angle_gamma   90.00
#
_symmetry.space_group_name_H-M   'P 1'
#
loop_
_entity.id
_entity.type
_entity.pdbx_description
1 polymer ?
#
loop_
_entity_poly.entity_id
_entity_poly.type
_entity_poly.pdbx_seq_one_letter_code
_entity_poly.pdbx_strand_id
1 'polypeptide(L)'
;MEDRGANMKVLHTLFWTIVIVTTTLGTGLAQIGTPPGSGTAVDPYRIETIFHFITFKNPANASTYWASGVYTRLDCDINLDPDLVFGAIYDSAVIAPDTDNSTPGFQGTSFLGHFDGNGHSIQNVTIVIQGADHEFLGLFGKIEDGSVKNLSVTSLDITGNSIWYMGGICGYNDGALIQKCYTSGWITDTSSAQFVGGICGYNIRGIIEKSMARVNIKTANTSRYIGGLCGFNNNGNLRKSYATGAVEGRNYLGGFCGYSNETATIENCYSTGRITGTGNEVGGFTGGQFPAGSDLFANCFWDVETSGIGADGDNRGGAIGKTTLKMYNPATFNTVWNYTTPVWYQPVYRYPQLSGMPESGLTGAGTNADPFRIFDSGDFHEFANPIFAFAHQYWSDGVYTFLSADLDLDPSLPGNKTYTTAPVAPDTDSSETGFQGTPYLGIFNGQNYSINNMTIDPNGVETSYLGLFGQVGSNSDRNAVIKFLGMKNININVSSSWGVGGICGRAYNANIEGCYTTGIIKGDRGVGGLCGDANQAVFRDCYSTADISGTKSCGGFIGYQSGNWALIETSYAVGSVSAAGQSQKEYFGGFCGRNNYAATIKNCYATGRVTGDTQTSYMGGFCGKNDERSIIENCYSTGRINSGSSNIGGFCGLNLTWTNPYYNATITGSFWNVNTSGMDTGGDETGGTTGKTTTEMRQSATFIDAEWDYTTTPIWHQPAGKYPQLVGLPETGGTAQIVPILNLLME
;
A
#
# COMPACT_ATOMS: atom_id res chain seq x y z
N MET A 1 -23.67 9.28 27.98
CA MET A 1 -23.76 10.69 28.39
C MET A 1 -22.54 11.17 29.19
N GLU A 2 -21.43 10.41 29.21
CA GLU A 2 -20.19 10.82 29.91
C GLU A 2 -19.06 11.27 28.96
N ASP A 3 -19.28 11.26 27.64
CA ASP A 3 -18.24 11.60 26.66
C ASP A 3 -18.15 13.10 26.28
N ARG A 4 -18.85 13.97 27.01
CA ARG A 4 -18.79 15.43 26.80
C ARG A 4 -17.81 16.16 27.72
N GLY A 5 -17.12 15.45 28.63
CA GLY A 5 -16.23 16.04 29.63
C GLY A 5 -14.80 16.32 29.16
N ALA A 6 -14.28 15.56 28.19
CA ALA A 6 -12.90 15.68 27.72
C ALA A 6 -12.69 16.85 26.73
N ASN A 7 -13.65 17.08 25.83
CA ASN A 7 -13.56 18.15 24.82
C ASN A 7 -13.69 19.57 25.40
N MET A 8 -14.24 19.72 26.60
CA MET A 8 -14.44 21.03 27.23
C MET A 8 -13.19 21.57 27.95
N LYS A 9 -12.22 20.71 28.30
CA LYS A 9 -10.93 21.14 28.90
C LYS A 9 -9.92 21.62 27.84
N VAL A 10 -9.99 21.07 26.63
CA VAL A 10 -9.16 21.53 25.49
C VAL A 10 -9.64 22.90 24.99
N LEU A 11 -10.97 23.13 24.92
CA LEU A 11 -11.55 24.42 24.54
C LEU A 11 -11.20 25.55 25.53
N HIS A 12 -11.20 25.28 26.84
CA HIS A 12 -10.88 26.30 27.86
C HIS A 12 -9.39 26.66 27.90
N THR A 13 -8.51 25.73 27.54
CA THR A 13 -7.06 26.00 27.48
C THR A 13 -6.69 26.74 26.19
N LEU A 14 -7.36 26.45 25.06
CA LEU A 14 -7.20 27.21 23.80
C LEU A 14 -7.72 28.66 23.89
N PHE A 15 -8.81 28.90 24.63
CA PHE A 15 -9.35 30.26 24.79
C PHE A 15 -8.37 31.21 25.48
N TRP A 16 -7.55 30.70 26.41
CA TRP A 16 -6.52 31.51 27.09
C TRP A 16 -5.26 31.73 26.24
N THR A 17 -4.87 30.77 25.39
CA THR A 17 -3.74 30.96 24.46
C THR A 17 -4.09 31.99 23.37
N ILE A 18 -5.35 32.07 22.92
CA ILE A 18 -5.82 33.04 21.93
C ILE A 18 -6.03 34.45 22.54
N VAL A 19 -6.46 34.55 23.80
CA VAL A 19 -6.61 35.84 24.50
C VAL A 19 -5.26 36.47 24.89
N ILE A 20 -4.23 35.66 25.15
CA ILE A 20 -2.88 36.17 25.43
C ILE A 20 -2.18 36.73 24.17
N VAL A 21 -2.54 36.26 22.96
CA VAL A 21 -1.93 36.76 21.71
C VAL A 21 -2.56 38.07 21.22
N THR A 22 -3.83 38.34 21.54
CA THR A 22 -4.58 39.49 20.98
C THR A 22 -4.41 40.80 21.74
N THR A 23 -3.77 40.81 22.92
CA THR A 23 -3.69 42.04 23.75
C THR A 23 -2.31 42.69 23.83
N THR A 24 -1.24 42.11 23.24
CA THR A 24 0.12 42.69 23.32
C THR A 24 0.92 42.84 22.03
N LEU A 25 0.40 42.53 20.83
CA LEU A 25 1.19 42.63 19.58
C LEU A 25 0.37 43.12 18.36
N GLY A 26 -0.20 44.33 18.45
CA GLY A 26 -0.97 44.94 17.36
C GLY A 26 -0.19 45.28 16.08
N THR A 27 1.15 45.20 16.09
CA THR A 27 2.00 45.52 14.93
C THR A 27 2.89 44.37 14.45
N GLY A 28 3.09 43.32 15.25
CA GLY A 28 3.95 42.18 14.91
C GLY A 28 3.27 41.09 14.07
N LEU A 29 1.96 40.87 14.25
CA LEU A 29 1.19 39.85 13.51
C LEU A 29 0.97 40.20 12.03
N ALA A 30 0.88 41.49 11.69
CA ALA A 30 0.76 41.93 10.29
C ALA A 30 2.01 41.60 9.45
N GLN A 31 3.17 41.54 10.09
CA GLN A 31 4.46 41.25 9.43
C GLN A 31 4.70 39.75 9.24
N ILE A 32 4.12 38.89 10.10
CA ILE A 32 4.22 37.41 10.00
C ILE A 32 3.34 36.85 8.88
N GLY A 33 2.24 37.55 8.54
CA GLY A 33 1.32 37.11 7.49
C GLY A 33 1.67 37.56 6.08
N THR A 34 2.51 38.58 5.90
CA THR A 34 2.75 39.18 4.58
C THR A 34 3.84 38.43 3.82
N PRO A 35 3.56 37.84 2.64
CA PRO A 35 4.58 37.19 1.81
C PRO A 35 5.70 38.20 1.44
N PRO A 36 6.98 37.88 1.65
CA PRO A 36 8.08 38.74 1.23
C PRO A 36 8.21 38.77 -0.29
N GLY A 37 8.82 39.84 -0.81
CA GLY A 37 8.97 40.11 -2.26
C GLY A 37 8.11 41.29 -2.71
N SER A 38 8.30 41.71 -3.96
CA SER A 38 7.59 42.83 -4.58
C SER A 38 6.54 42.41 -5.61
N GLY A 39 6.42 41.11 -5.88
CA GLY A 39 5.49 40.56 -6.86
C GLY A 39 5.95 40.73 -8.30
N THR A 40 7.22 41.05 -8.54
CA THR A 40 7.78 41.16 -9.89
C THR A 40 8.37 39.84 -10.36
N ALA A 41 8.61 39.66 -11.67
CA ALA A 41 9.20 38.42 -12.19
C ALA A 41 10.58 38.07 -11.57
N VAL A 42 11.36 39.10 -11.19
CA VAL A 42 12.69 38.92 -10.59
C VAL A 42 12.65 38.82 -9.06
N ASP A 43 11.60 39.33 -8.44
CA ASP A 43 11.38 39.30 -6.99
C ASP A 43 9.90 38.98 -6.71
N PRO A 44 9.48 37.72 -6.95
CA PRO A 44 8.11 37.29 -6.76
C PRO A 44 7.76 37.30 -5.27
N TYR A 45 6.46 37.40 -4.96
CA TYR A 45 5.99 37.11 -3.61
C TYR A 45 6.29 35.66 -3.26
N ARG A 46 6.92 35.40 -2.12
CA ARG A 46 7.35 34.05 -1.71
C ARG A 46 6.49 33.51 -0.59
N ILE A 47 5.85 32.37 -0.85
CA ILE A 47 5.07 31.64 0.14
C ILE A 47 6.02 30.66 0.82
N GLU A 48 6.67 31.17 1.87
CA GLU A 48 7.63 30.45 2.73
C GLU A 48 6.93 29.76 3.92
N THR A 49 5.65 30.05 4.18
CA THR A 49 4.89 29.51 5.32
C THR A 49 3.40 29.37 5.02
N ILE A 50 2.69 28.61 5.85
CA ILE A 50 1.22 28.52 5.81
C ILE A 50 0.53 29.89 6.04
N PHE A 51 1.11 30.78 6.84
CA PHE A 51 0.55 32.12 7.07
C PHE A 51 0.63 32.99 5.81
N HIS A 52 1.74 32.91 5.05
CA HIS A 52 1.85 33.56 3.75
C HIS A 52 0.79 33.04 2.78
N PHE A 53 0.55 31.72 2.77
CA PHE A 53 -0.48 31.12 1.93
C PHE A 53 -1.90 31.59 2.31
N ILE A 54 -2.21 31.66 3.61
CA ILE A 54 -3.49 32.18 4.12
C ILE A 54 -3.71 33.62 3.68
N THR A 55 -2.69 34.48 3.75
CA THR A 55 -2.77 35.87 3.30
C THR A 55 -2.93 35.96 1.78
N PHE A 56 -2.16 35.17 1.04
CA PHE A 56 -2.19 35.12 -0.42
C PHE A 56 -3.57 34.68 -0.95
N LYS A 57 -4.19 33.65 -0.35
CA LYS A 57 -5.47 33.10 -0.81
C LYS A 57 -6.68 33.93 -0.40
N ASN A 58 -6.53 34.95 0.45
CA ASN A 58 -7.65 35.75 0.91
C ASN A 58 -8.13 36.70 -0.22
N PRO A 59 -9.42 36.61 -0.64
CA PRO A 59 -9.96 37.47 -1.70
C PRO A 59 -9.83 38.97 -1.44
N ALA A 60 -9.79 39.40 -0.17
CA ALA A 60 -9.58 40.81 0.19
C ALA A 60 -8.22 41.35 -0.31
N ASN A 61 -7.25 40.48 -0.57
CA ASN A 61 -5.91 40.82 -1.04
C ASN A 61 -5.72 40.56 -2.56
N ALA A 62 -6.79 40.22 -3.29
CA ALA A 62 -6.72 39.85 -4.70
C ALA A 62 -6.06 40.93 -5.58
N SER A 63 -6.34 42.21 -5.31
CA SER A 63 -5.74 43.35 -6.03
C SER A 63 -4.21 43.42 -5.87
N THR A 64 -3.65 42.77 -4.85
CA THR A 64 -2.21 42.72 -4.57
C THR A 64 -1.56 41.46 -5.12
N TYR A 65 -2.17 40.29 -4.89
CA TYR A 65 -1.52 39.00 -5.16
C TYR A 65 -2.01 38.29 -6.42
N TRP A 66 -3.20 38.61 -6.92
CA TRP A 66 -3.84 37.93 -8.05
C TRP A 66 -3.88 38.80 -9.31
N ALA A 67 -3.42 40.05 -9.23
CA ALA A 67 -3.48 41.00 -10.33
C ALA A 67 -2.56 40.62 -11.50
N SER A 68 -2.89 41.14 -12.69
CA SER A 68 -2.08 40.94 -13.90
C SER A 68 -0.66 41.46 -13.70
N GLY A 69 0.33 40.69 -14.14
CA GLY A 69 1.75 41.03 -13.99
C GLY A 69 2.34 40.78 -12.61
N VAL A 70 1.56 40.24 -11.66
CA VAL A 70 2.04 39.84 -10.33
C VAL A 70 2.56 38.40 -10.36
N TYR A 71 3.73 38.17 -9.79
CA TYR A 71 4.39 36.88 -9.68
C TYR A 71 4.44 36.42 -8.22
N THR A 72 3.99 35.20 -7.98
CA THR A 72 4.05 34.52 -6.67
C THR A 72 4.70 33.15 -6.85
N ARG A 73 5.52 32.72 -5.89
CA ARG A 73 6.09 31.37 -5.87
C ARG A 73 5.98 30.70 -4.51
N LEU A 74 5.92 29.37 -4.49
CA LEU A 74 6.10 28.59 -3.28
C LEU A 74 7.59 28.39 -2.98
N ASP A 75 7.98 28.54 -1.72
CA ASP A 75 9.31 28.17 -1.20
C ASP A 75 9.22 27.08 -0.11
N CYS A 76 8.00 26.55 0.12
CA CYS A 76 7.75 25.38 0.94
C CYS A 76 6.51 24.62 0.44
N ASP A 77 6.37 23.36 0.86
CA ASP A 77 5.12 22.63 0.73
C ASP A 77 4.05 23.23 1.67
N ILE A 78 2.79 23.16 1.26
CA ILE A 78 1.64 23.63 2.02
C ILE A 78 0.73 22.45 2.31
N ASN A 79 0.51 22.13 3.58
CA ASN A 79 -0.41 21.08 3.99
C ASN A 79 -1.70 21.71 4.54
N LEU A 80 -2.83 21.39 3.91
CA LEU A 80 -4.16 21.91 4.25
C LEU A 80 -5.05 20.91 5.00
N ASP A 81 -4.46 19.82 5.49
CA ASP A 81 -5.15 18.75 6.24
C ASP A 81 -6.05 19.32 7.35
N PRO A 82 -7.38 19.08 7.30
CA PRO A 82 -8.34 19.59 8.29
C PRO A 82 -8.03 19.26 9.75
N ASP A 83 -7.23 18.22 10.03
CA ASP A 83 -6.83 17.85 11.39
C ASP A 83 -5.65 18.70 11.91
N LEU A 84 -4.99 19.48 11.06
CA LEU A 84 -3.97 20.44 11.45
C LEU A 84 -4.57 21.79 11.88
N VAL A 85 -3.86 22.49 12.78
CA VAL A 85 -4.28 23.77 13.39
C VAL A 85 -4.70 24.85 12.36
N PHE A 86 -4.15 24.81 11.15
CA PHE A 86 -4.44 25.77 10.08
C PHE A 86 -4.97 25.13 8.80
N GLY A 87 -5.26 23.83 8.82
CA GLY A 87 -5.97 23.18 7.72
C GLY A 87 -7.46 23.44 7.79
N ALA A 88 -8.15 23.15 6.68
CA ALA A 88 -9.57 23.46 6.56
C ALA A 88 -10.25 22.60 5.51
N ILE A 89 -11.54 22.34 5.74
CA ILE A 89 -12.47 21.94 4.69
C ILE A 89 -13.02 23.22 4.06
N TYR A 90 -12.89 23.34 2.75
CA TYR A 90 -13.36 24.49 1.98
C TYR A 90 -14.76 24.23 1.42
N ASP A 91 -15.55 25.29 1.32
CA ASP A 91 -16.90 25.29 0.72
C ASP A 91 -16.93 25.99 -0.65
N SER A 92 -15.76 26.28 -1.21
CA SER A 92 -15.54 26.95 -2.48
C SER A 92 -14.11 26.67 -2.96
N ALA A 93 -13.70 27.17 -4.12
CA ALA A 93 -12.31 27.07 -4.54
C ALA A 93 -11.36 27.77 -3.54
N VAL A 94 -10.15 27.23 -3.36
CA VAL A 94 -9.21 27.73 -2.34
C VAL A 94 -8.68 29.13 -2.69
N ILE A 95 -8.45 29.39 -3.98
CA ILE A 95 -7.96 30.64 -4.55
C ILE A 95 -8.92 31.09 -5.64
N ALA A 96 -9.16 32.40 -5.76
CA ALA A 96 -10.13 32.96 -6.70
C ALA A 96 -11.50 32.24 -6.66
N PRO A 97 -12.14 32.11 -5.47
CA PRO A 97 -13.46 31.53 -5.36
C PRO A 97 -14.50 32.41 -6.03
N ASP A 98 -15.57 31.77 -6.50
CA ASP A 98 -16.78 32.47 -6.89
C ASP A 98 -17.51 32.99 -5.64
N THR A 99 -18.01 34.23 -5.68
CA THR A 99 -18.53 34.93 -4.49
C THR A 99 -20.03 35.14 -4.50
N ASP A 100 -20.71 34.93 -5.63
CA ASP A 100 -22.16 35.05 -5.74
C ASP A 100 -22.70 34.04 -6.76
N ASN A 101 -23.71 33.30 -6.33
CA ASN A 101 -24.31 32.15 -7.01
C ASN A 101 -25.75 32.39 -7.45
N SER A 102 -26.26 33.59 -7.20
CA SER A 102 -27.62 33.98 -7.55
C SER A 102 -27.75 34.40 -9.02
N THR A 103 -26.62 34.58 -9.71
CA THR A 103 -26.55 34.99 -11.12
C THR A 103 -25.65 34.06 -11.93
N PRO A 104 -25.98 33.74 -13.19
CA PRO A 104 -25.13 32.91 -14.04
C PRO A 104 -23.73 33.54 -14.27
N GLY A 105 -22.70 32.73 -14.13
CA GLY A 105 -21.31 33.10 -14.43
C GLY A 105 -20.52 33.63 -13.22
N PHE A 106 -19.20 33.65 -13.36
CA PHE A 106 -18.26 33.94 -12.27
C PHE A 106 -18.38 35.38 -11.74
N GLN A 107 -18.70 35.52 -10.46
CA GLN A 107 -18.84 36.82 -9.76
C GLN A 107 -17.63 37.15 -8.87
N GLY A 108 -16.72 36.18 -8.66
CA GLY A 108 -15.49 36.37 -7.91
C GLY A 108 -14.45 37.25 -8.62
N THR A 109 -13.28 37.42 -7.98
CA THR A 109 -12.10 38.03 -8.63
C THR A 109 -11.24 36.96 -9.26
N SER A 110 -11.06 37.00 -10.58
CA SER A 110 -10.23 36.03 -11.33
C SER A 110 -8.78 36.07 -10.86
N PHE A 111 -8.08 34.94 -10.94
CA PHE A 111 -6.63 34.93 -10.82
C PHE A 111 -5.98 35.33 -12.16
N LEU A 112 -5.41 36.54 -12.22
CA LEU A 112 -4.73 37.12 -13.38
C LEU A 112 -3.19 37.03 -13.29
N GLY A 113 -2.67 36.61 -12.12
CA GLY A 113 -1.25 36.58 -11.82
C GLY A 113 -0.51 35.34 -12.35
N HIS A 114 0.74 35.20 -11.94
CA HIS A 114 1.61 34.08 -12.25
C HIS A 114 2.00 33.35 -10.96
N PHE A 115 1.50 32.13 -10.78
CA PHE A 115 1.79 31.26 -9.64
C PHE A 115 2.80 30.17 -10.03
N ASP A 116 3.98 30.17 -9.41
CA ASP A 116 5.03 29.17 -9.61
C ASP A 116 5.13 28.28 -8.36
N GLY A 117 4.70 27.03 -8.46
CA GLY A 117 4.88 26.06 -7.38
C GLY A 117 6.35 25.75 -7.10
N ASN A 118 7.29 26.10 -8.00
CA ASN A 118 8.73 25.92 -7.80
C ASN A 118 9.11 24.46 -7.41
N GLY A 119 8.31 23.48 -7.82
CA GLY A 119 8.48 22.06 -7.46
C GLY A 119 7.83 21.64 -6.15
N HIS A 120 7.28 22.58 -5.38
CA HIS A 120 6.53 22.32 -4.15
C HIS A 120 5.09 21.90 -4.41
N SER A 121 4.48 21.38 -3.35
CA SER A 121 3.14 20.81 -3.33
C SER A 121 2.18 21.57 -2.41
N ILE A 122 0.89 21.54 -2.78
CA ILE A 122 -0.22 21.87 -1.91
C ILE A 122 -1.00 20.58 -1.66
N GLN A 123 -1.02 20.12 -0.42
CA GLN A 123 -1.45 18.78 -0.02
C GLN A 123 -2.76 18.83 0.78
N ASN A 124 -3.52 17.74 0.72
CA ASN A 124 -4.73 17.51 1.51
C ASN A 124 -5.78 18.61 1.31
N VAL A 125 -6.03 18.95 0.05
CA VAL A 125 -7.04 19.95 -0.33
C VAL A 125 -8.41 19.30 -0.28
N THR A 126 -9.20 19.60 0.76
CA THR A 126 -10.58 19.09 0.90
C THR A 126 -11.60 20.18 0.61
N ILE A 127 -12.42 20.02 -0.42
CA ILE A 127 -13.51 20.94 -0.80
C ILE A 127 -14.83 20.17 -0.76
N VAL A 128 -15.77 20.57 0.09
CA VAL A 128 -17.06 19.88 0.24
C VAL A 128 -18.20 20.90 0.15
N ILE A 129 -19.03 20.78 -0.87
CA ILE A 129 -20.20 21.63 -1.08
C ILE A 129 -21.46 20.95 -0.52
N GLN A 130 -22.18 21.62 0.39
CA GLN A 130 -23.45 21.13 0.95
C GLN A 130 -24.71 21.85 0.39
N GLY A 131 -24.58 22.65 -0.68
CA GLY A 131 -25.66 23.44 -1.31
C GLY A 131 -25.53 23.56 -2.85
N ALA A 132 -26.36 24.36 -3.52
CA ALA A 132 -26.47 24.40 -5.00
C ALA A 132 -25.64 25.51 -5.69
N ASP A 133 -24.53 25.91 -5.07
CA ASP A 133 -24.33 27.34 -4.87
C ASP A 133 -22.88 27.83 -5.14
N HIS A 134 -22.01 27.02 -5.75
CA HIS A 134 -20.70 27.50 -6.23
C HIS A 134 -20.35 26.83 -7.54
N GLU A 135 -20.24 27.59 -8.63
CA GLU A 135 -20.12 26.99 -9.97
C GLU A 135 -18.68 26.56 -10.31
N PHE A 136 -17.66 27.00 -9.55
CA PHE A 136 -16.24 26.90 -9.94
C PHE A 136 -15.37 26.30 -8.83
N LEU A 137 -15.06 25.00 -8.93
CA LEU A 137 -14.30 24.27 -7.91
C LEU A 137 -12.92 23.82 -8.40
N GLY A 138 -11.96 23.94 -7.50
CA GLY A 138 -10.57 23.51 -7.66
C GLY A 138 -9.67 24.18 -6.64
N LEU A 139 -8.36 23.98 -6.76
CA LEU A 139 -7.41 24.84 -6.04
C LEU A 139 -7.64 26.31 -6.43
N PHE A 140 -7.88 26.58 -7.72
CA PHE A 140 -8.32 27.87 -8.25
C PHE A 140 -9.75 27.79 -8.79
N GLY A 141 -10.59 28.79 -8.54
CA GLY A 141 -11.93 28.85 -9.14
C GLY A 141 -11.84 29.18 -10.63
N LYS A 142 -11.38 30.41 -10.93
CA LYS A 142 -11.11 30.90 -12.29
C LYS A 142 -9.69 31.46 -12.43
N ILE A 143 -8.99 31.02 -13.46
CA ILE A 143 -7.71 31.59 -13.91
C ILE A 143 -7.95 32.28 -15.26
N GLU A 144 -7.50 33.53 -15.40
CA GLU A 144 -7.75 34.35 -16.59
C GLU A 144 -6.45 35.02 -17.05
N ASP A 145 -5.99 34.74 -18.27
CA ASP A 145 -4.76 35.27 -18.90
C ASP A 145 -3.43 35.16 -18.09
N GLY A 146 -3.46 34.56 -16.90
CA GLY A 146 -2.32 34.34 -16.00
C GLY A 146 -1.59 33.02 -16.25
N SER A 147 -0.90 32.51 -15.23
CA SER A 147 -0.31 31.16 -15.31
C SER A 147 -0.20 30.45 -13.97
N VAL A 148 -0.34 29.12 -13.96
CA VAL A 148 0.02 28.24 -12.85
C VAL A 148 1.03 27.22 -13.36
N LYS A 149 2.19 27.11 -12.72
CA LYS A 149 3.22 26.16 -13.16
C LYS A 149 3.99 25.49 -12.04
N ASN A 150 4.64 24.36 -12.36
CA ASN A 150 5.54 23.62 -11.46
C ASN A 150 4.90 23.28 -10.10
N LEU A 151 3.62 22.91 -10.09
CA LEU A 151 2.83 22.75 -8.87
C LEU A 151 2.23 21.34 -8.79
N SER A 152 2.41 20.69 -7.65
CA SER A 152 1.72 19.45 -7.32
C SER A 152 0.56 19.70 -6.36
N VAL A 153 -0.63 19.21 -6.67
CA VAL A 153 -1.79 19.23 -5.77
C VAL A 153 -2.15 17.78 -5.44
N THR A 154 -1.85 17.35 -4.22
CA THR A 154 -1.94 15.94 -3.83
C THR A 154 -2.95 15.70 -2.73
N SER A 155 -3.50 14.48 -2.67
CA SER A 155 -4.57 14.13 -1.73
C SER A 155 -5.75 15.11 -1.81
N LEU A 156 -6.10 15.51 -3.03
CA LEU A 156 -7.27 16.31 -3.32
C LEU A 156 -8.54 15.49 -3.02
N ASP A 157 -9.53 16.11 -2.38
CA ASP A 157 -10.88 15.55 -2.26
C ASP A 157 -11.90 16.67 -2.53
N ILE A 158 -12.47 16.68 -3.74
CA ILE A 158 -13.54 17.61 -4.10
C ILE A 158 -14.86 16.84 -4.15
N THR A 159 -15.80 17.17 -3.27
CA THR A 159 -17.17 16.66 -3.32
C THR A 159 -18.13 17.81 -3.61
N GLY A 160 -18.77 17.78 -4.78
CA GLY A 160 -19.67 18.82 -5.27
C GLY A 160 -21.12 18.37 -5.50
N ASN A 161 -22.05 19.31 -5.36
CA ASN A 161 -23.46 19.16 -5.75
C ASN A 161 -23.92 20.42 -6.52
N SER A 162 -24.55 20.21 -7.68
CA SER A 162 -25.08 21.16 -8.66
C SER A 162 -24.04 22.15 -9.22
N ILE A 163 -22.84 21.65 -9.52
CA ILE A 163 -21.67 22.46 -9.89
C ILE A 163 -21.45 22.49 -11.39
N TRP A 164 -21.13 23.62 -12.00
CA TRP A 164 -20.88 23.66 -13.45
C TRP A 164 -19.45 23.25 -13.81
N TYR A 165 -18.45 23.64 -13.02
CA TYR A 165 -17.04 23.53 -13.35
C TYR A 165 -16.24 22.93 -12.19
N MET A 166 -15.61 21.77 -12.40
CA MET A 166 -14.78 21.11 -11.39
C MET A 166 -13.44 20.68 -12.00
N GLY A 167 -12.33 21.07 -11.36
CA GLY A 167 -11.06 20.45 -11.63
C GLY A 167 -10.00 20.63 -10.57
N GLY A 168 -8.99 19.77 -10.57
CA GLY A 168 -8.03 19.73 -9.46
C GLY A 168 -7.15 20.98 -9.35
N ILE A 169 -6.66 21.51 -10.47
CA ILE A 169 -5.98 22.81 -10.49
C ILE A 169 -7.02 23.92 -10.56
N CYS A 170 -7.96 23.86 -11.51
CA CYS A 170 -8.99 24.88 -11.61
C CYS A 170 -10.35 24.39 -12.13
N GLY A 171 -11.40 25.10 -11.75
CA GLY A 171 -12.71 24.94 -12.38
C GLY A 171 -12.70 25.45 -13.82
N TYR A 172 -12.20 26.67 -14.03
CA TYR A 172 -12.25 27.38 -15.32
C TYR A 172 -10.92 28.04 -15.67
N ASN A 173 -10.39 27.70 -16.84
CA ASN A 173 -9.18 28.29 -17.42
C ASN A 173 -9.54 29.14 -18.65
N ASP A 174 -9.34 30.45 -18.59
CA ASP A 174 -9.68 31.42 -19.64
C ASP A 174 -8.43 32.09 -20.18
N GLY A 175 -7.87 31.57 -21.27
CA GLY A 175 -6.65 32.12 -21.90
C GLY A 175 -5.35 31.90 -21.12
N ALA A 176 -5.39 31.29 -19.93
CA ALA A 176 -4.22 31.13 -19.07
C ALA A 176 -3.37 29.89 -19.41
N LEU A 177 -2.12 29.89 -18.92
CA LEU A 177 -1.18 28.78 -19.04
C LEU A 177 -1.14 27.93 -17.77
N ILE A 178 -1.48 26.64 -17.88
CA ILE A 178 -1.24 25.61 -16.86
C ILE A 178 -0.11 24.71 -17.36
N GLN A 179 1.04 24.74 -16.71
CA GLN A 179 2.25 24.06 -17.20
C GLN A 179 2.96 23.29 -16.08
N LYS A 180 3.34 22.03 -16.31
CA LYS A 180 4.07 21.26 -15.30
C LYS A 180 3.31 21.13 -13.98
N CYS A 181 2.01 20.89 -14.08
CA CYS A 181 1.16 20.68 -12.92
C CYS A 181 0.78 19.20 -12.76
N TYR A 182 0.70 18.76 -11.51
CA TYR A 182 0.28 17.41 -11.14
C TYR A 182 -0.93 17.49 -10.21
N THR A 183 -1.96 16.68 -10.44
CA THR A 183 -3.06 16.49 -9.50
C THR A 183 -3.25 15.02 -9.14
N SER A 184 -3.52 14.72 -7.86
CA SER A 184 -3.95 13.40 -7.41
C SER A 184 -5.00 13.47 -6.31
N GLY A 185 -5.86 12.46 -6.25
CA GLY A 185 -6.95 12.38 -5.28
C GLY A 185 -8.29 12.02 -5.92
N TRP A 186 -9.37 12.62 -5.43
CA TRP A 186 -10.75 12.32 -5.81
C TRP A 186 -11.54 13.58 -6.19
N ILE A 187 -12.37 13.45 -7.21
CA ILE A 187 -13.45 14.39 -7.53
C ILE A 187 -14.75 13.59 -7.62
N THR A 188 -15.69 13.92 -6.74
CA THR A 188 -17.02 13.32 -6.68
C THR A 188 -18.09 14.38 -6.94
N ASP A 189 -18.90 14.19 -7.98
CA ASP A 189 -20.14 14.95 -8.18
C ASP A 189 -21.35 14.03 -7.92
N THR A 190 -22.25 14.48 -7.05
CA THR A 190 -23.45 13.72 -6.67
C THR A 190 -24.71 14.16 -7.42
N SER A 191 -24.59 14.96 -8.49
CA SER A 191 -25.72 15.67 -9.09
C SER A 191 -25.66 15.83 -10.62
N SER A 192 -25.57 17.05 -11.16
CA SER A 192 -25.63 17.37 -12.58
C SER A 192 -24.45 18.23 -13.02
N ALA A 193 -23.23 17.84 -12.64
CA ALA A 193 -22.08 18.64 -13.02
C ALA A 193 -21.91 18.75 -14.54
N GLN A 194 -21.57 19.95 -15.02
CA GLN A 194 -21.48 20.18 -16.47
C GLN A 194 -20.10 19.93 -17.04
N PHE A 195 -19.02 20.21 -16.31
CA PHE A 195 -17.65 20.08 -16.82
C PHE A 195 -16.73 19.62 -15.70
N VAL A 196 -16.20 18.41 -15.82
CA VAL A 196 -15.37 17.79 -14.78
C VAL A 196 -14.07 17.28 -15.39
N GLY A 197 -12.93 17.74 -14.85
CA GLY A 197 -11.61 17.30 -15.29
C GLY A 197 -10.57 17.20 -14.17
N GLY A 198 -9.66 16.23 -14.24
CA GLY A 198 -8.66 16.05 -13.18
C GLY A 198 -7.71 17.24 -12.99
N ILE A 199 -7.39 18.00 -14.05
CA ILE A 199 -6.69 19.29 -13.98
C ILE A 199 -7.67 20.45 -14.06
N CYS A 200 -8.53 20.46 -15.08
CA CYS A 200 -9.38 21.60 -15.41
C CYS A 200 -10.79 21.16 -15.80
N GLY A 201 -11.82 21.80 -15.25
CA GLY A 201 -13.21 21.58 -15.68
C GLY A 201 -13.43 22.06 -17.12
N TYR A 202 -13.23 23.37 -17.36
CA TYR A 202 -13.46 24.02 -18.65
C TYR A 202 -12.26 24.86 -19.07
N ASN A 203 -11.64 24.49 -20.20
CA ASN A 203 -10.49 25.18 -20.77
C ASN A 203 -10.91 25.94 -22.02
N ILE A 204 -10.85 27.27 -22.00
CA ILE A 204 -11.17 28.13 -23.14
C ILE A 204 -10.01 29.03 -23.51
N ARG A 205 -9.54 28.95 -24.76
CA ARG A 205 -8.33 29.68 -25.26
C ARG A 205 -7.03 29.39 -24.48
N GLY A 206 -7.09 28.61 -23.41
CA GLY A 206 -6.00 28.33 -22.51
C GLY A 206 -5.13 27.17 -22.99
N ILE A 207 -3.93 27.10 -22.40
CA ILE A 207 -2.93 26.07 -22.69
C ILE A 207 -2.73 25.22 -21.45
N ILE A 208 -2.94 23.91 -21.57
CA ILE A 208 -2.54 22.93 -20.55
C ILE A 208 -1.44 22.08 -21.15
N GLU A 209 -0.22 22.21 -20.62
CA GLU A 209 0.91 21.46 -21.16
C GLU A 209 1.80 20.82 -20.10
N LYS A 210 2.46 19.70 -20.47
CA LYS A 210 3.41 19.02 -19.58
C LYS A 210 2.78 18.71 -18.23
N SER A 211 1.50 18.34 -18.18
CA SER A 211 0.75 18.18 -16.93
C SER A 211 0.15 16.78 -16.83
N MET A 212 -0.08 16.31 -15.60
CA MET A 212 -0.64 14.97 -15.38
C MET A 212 -1.75 14.96 -14.33
N ALA A 213 -2.81 14.19 -14.58
CA ALA A 213 -3.90 13.95 -13.64
C ALA A 213 -3.97 12.47 -13.22
N ARG A 214 -3.78 12.21 -11.92
CA ARG A 214 -4.08 10.95 -11.24
C ARG A 214 -5.26 11.14 -10.28
N VAL A 215 -6.32 11.74 -10.79
CA VAL A 215 -7.53 12.03 -10.02
C VAL A 215 -8.60 11.01 -10.40
N ASN A 216 -9.14 10.31 -9.41
CA ASN A 216 -10.29 9.45 -9.60
C ASN A 216 -11.56 10.30 -9.63
N ILE A 217 -12.31 10.23 -10.72
CA ILE A 217 -13.48 11.03 -10.97
C ILE A 217 -14.71 10.14 -10.94
N LYS A 218 -15.69 10.50 -10.11
CA LYS A 218 -17.01 9.87 -10.08
C LYS A 218 -18.09 10.91 -10.20
N THR A 219 -18.95 10.79 -11.20
CA THR A 219 -20.04 11.73 -11.46
C THR A 219 -21.39 11.03 -11.49
N ALA A 220 -22.43 11.77 -11.16
CA ALA A 220 -23.79 11.28 -11.28
C ALA A 220 -24.25 11.16 -12.74
N ASN A 221 -25.32 10.41 -12.97
CA ASN A 221 -25.78 10.08 -14.32
C ASN A 221 -26.31 11.28 -15.12
N THR A 222 -26.60 12.40 -14.46
CA THR A 222 -27.08 13.63 -15.10
C THR A 222 -25.95 14.55 -15.55
N SER A 223 -24.72 14.23 -15.17
CA SER A 223 -23.53 15.02 -15.47
C SER A 223 -23.07 14.85 -16.93
N ARG A 224 -22.32 15.82 -17.43
CA ARG A 224 -21.85 15.89 -18.82
C ARG A 224 -20.38 16.32 -18.86
N TYR A 225 -19.73 16.08 -20.01
CA TYR A 225 -18.38 16.55 -20.34
C TYR A 225 -17.34 16.22 -19.25
N ILE A 226 -17.04 14.93 -19.14
CA ILE A 226 -16.22 14.37 -18.07
C ILE A 226 -14.95 13.81 -18.68
N GLY A 227 -13.80 14.36 -18.29
CA GLY A 227 -12.49 13.94 -18.80
C GLY A 227 -11.50 13.64 -17.69
N GLY A 228 -10.62 12.66 -17.89
CA GLY A 228 -9.55 12.38 -16.90
C GLY A 228 -8.62 13.57 -16.64
N LEU A 229 -8.29 14.36 -17.68
CA LEU A 229 -7.49 15.60 -17.57
C LEU A 229 -8.38 16.85 -17.62
N CYS A 230 -9.23 16.96 -18.65
CA CYS A 230 -10.02 18.16 -18.93
C CYS A 230 -11.48 17.81 -19.25
N GLY A 231 -12.46 18.49 -18.65
CA GLY A 231 -13.87 18.25 -18.94
C GLY A 231 -14.25 18.69 -20.36
N PHE A 232 -14.07 19.97 -20.67
CA PHE A 232 -14.31 20.52 -22.00
C PHE A 232 -13.18 21.46 -22.46
N ASN A 233 -12.64 21.17 -23.63
CA ASN A 233 -11.62 21.97 -24.31
C ASN A 233 -12.25 22.78 -25.46
N ASN A 234 -12.33 24.10 -25.30
CA ASN A 234 -12.95 25.04 -26.23
C ASN A 234 -11.91 26.02 -26.80
N ASN A 235 -11.51 25.86 -28.06
CA ASN A 235 -10.45 26.68 -28.67
C ASN A 235 -9.14 26.70 -27.85
N GLY A 236 -8.90 25.67 -27.04
CA GLY A 236 -7.75 25.54 -26.15
C GLY A 236 -6.74 24.51 -26.67
N ASN A 237 -5.55 24.51 -26.09
CA ASN A 237 -4.46 23.61 -26.49
C ASN A 237 -4.06 22.70 -25.31
N LEU A 238 -4.33 21.40 -25.46
CA LEU A 238 -3.89 20.36 -24.52
C LEU A 238 -2.71 19.61 -25.13
N ARG A 239 -1.52 19.68 -24.54
CA ARG A 239 -0.36 19.01 -25.14
C ARG A 239 0.62 18.41 -24.17
N LYS A 240 1.29 17.33 -24.58
CA LYS A 240 2.36 16.69 -23.81
C LYS A 240 1.90 16.37 -22.39
N SER A 241 0.71 15.80 -22.23
CA SER A 241 0.04 15.63 -20.93
C SER A 241 -0.65 14.28 -20.85
N TYR A 242 -0.94 13.79 -19.65
CA TYR A 242 -1.58 12.48 -19.51
C TYR A 242 -2.51 12.35 -18.30
N ALA A 243 -3.43 11.38 -18.37
CA ALA A 243 -4.38 11.10 -17.30
C ALA A 243 -4.41 9.60 -16.96
N THR A 244 -4.34 9.26 -15.67
CA THR A 244 -4.26 7.86 -15.19
C THR A 244 -5.31 7.50 -14.15
N GLY A 245 -6.06 8.48 -13.62
CA GLY A 245 -7.12 8.22 -12.64
C GLY A 245 -8.36 7.60 -13.28
N ALA A 246 -9.10 6.79 -12.52
CA ALA A 246 -10.34 6.17 -13.01
C ALA A 246 -11.44 7.21 -13.23
N VAL A 247 -12.28 7.03 -14.25
CA VAL A 247 -13.35 7.98 -14.60
C VAL A 247 -14.68 7.24 -14.73
N GLU A 248 -15.63 7.58 -13.86
CA GLU A 248 -17.00 7.06 -13.85
C GLU A 248 -18.01 8.17 -14.18
N GLY A 249 -18.89 7.93 -15.15
CA GLY A 249 -19.89 8.90 -15.57
C GLY A 249 -20.81 8.41 -16.70
N ARG A 250 -21.50 9.35 -17.36
CA ARG A 250 -22.48 9.01 -18.42
C ARG A 250 -22.24 9.67 -19.77
N ASN A 251 -22.35 10.99 -19.87
CA ASN A 251 -22.43 11.68 -21.16
C ASN A 251 -21.12 12.41 -21.47
N TYR A 252 -20.59 12.23 -22.70
CA TYR A 252 -19.30 12.78 -23.12
C TYR A 252 -18.19 12.44 -22.12
N LEU A 253 -18.01 11.15 -21.90
CA LEU A 253 -17.05 10.58 -20.95
C LEU A 253 -15.80 10.13 -21.69
N GLY A 254 -14.66 10.78 -21.43
CA GLY A 254 -13.37 10.43 -22.02
C GLY A 254 -12.28 10.18 -20.98
N GLY A 255 -11.38 9.23 -21.25
CA GLY A 255 -10.26 8.99 -20.34
C GLY A 255 -9.24 10.12 -20.24
N PHE A 256 -9.19 11.02 -21.23
CA PHE A 256 -8.33 12.20 -21.23
C PHE A 256 -9.15 13.50 -21.27
N CYS A 257 -10.04 13.66 -22.25
CA CYS A 257 -10.87 14.86 -22.42
C CYS A 257 -12.35 14.48 -22.56
N GLY A 258 -13.27 15.17 -21.88
CA GLY A 258 -14.70 14.88 -22.06
C GLY A 258 -15.19 15.26 -23.45
N TYR A 259 -14.91 16.49 -23.87
CA TYR A 259 -15.23 16.98 -25.22
C TYR A 259 -14.22 17.99 -25.73
N SER A 260 -14.01 18.03 -27.04
CA SER A 260 -13.14 19.01 -27.72
C SER A 260 -13.80 19.58 -28.96
N ASN A 261 -13.76 20.89 -29.18
CA ASN A 261 -14.38 21.53 -30.35
C ASN A 261 -13.40 21.85 -31.49
N GLU A 262 -13.91 22.42 -32.58
CA GLU A 262 -13.28 22.45 -33.92
C GLU A 262 -11.98 23.23 -33.98
N THR A 263 -11.80 24.19 -33.07
CA THR A 263 -10.63 25.07 -33.01
C THR A 263 -9.64 24.64 -31.93
N ALA A 264 -9.99 23.64 -31.14
CA ALA A 264 -9.15 23.14 -30.06
C ALA A 264 -8.19 22.04 -30.56
N THR A 265 -6.98 22.00 -30.00
CA THR A 265 -5.94 21.03 -30.38
C THR A 265 -5.58 20.13 -29.22
N ILE A 266 -5.41 18.83 -29.49
CA ILE A 266 -4.86 17.87 -28.52
C ILE A 266 -3.64 17.16 -29.13
N GLU A 267 -2.49 17.26 -28.48
CA GLU A 267 -1.20 16.88 -29.07
C GLU A 267 -0.36 16.06 -28.07
N ASN A 268 0.17 14.91 -28.50
CA ASN A 268 1.15 14.13 -27.74
C ASN A 268 0.66 13.80 -26.32
N CYS A 269 -0.57 13.30 -26.20
CA CYS A 269 -1.22 13.04 -24.93
C CYS A 269 -1.65 11.58 -24.80
N TYR A 270 -1.84 11.09 -23.57
CA TYR A 270 -2.40 9.75 -23.39
C TYR A 270 -3.27 9.57 -22.15
N SER A 271 -4.12 8.53 -22.16
CA SER A 271 -4.92 8.09 -21.01
C SER A 271 -4.77 6.60 -20.70
N THR A 272 -4.79 6.25 -19.42
CA THR A 272 -4.72 4.86 -18.93
C THR A 272 -5.71 4.54 -17.81
N GLY A 273 -6.50 5.53 -17.38
CA GLY A 273 -7.49 5.34 -16.32
C GLY A 273 -8.63 4.42 -16.77
N ARG A 274 -9.14 3.59 -15.84
CA ARG A 274 -10.33 2.76 -16.08
C ARG A 274 -11.54 3.64 -16.35
N ILE A 275 -12.30 3.33 -17.41
CA ILE A 275 -13.50 4.08 -17.79
C ILE A 275 -14.74 3.24 -17.50
N THR A 276 -15.65 3.79 -16.69
CA THR A 276 -16.96 3.17 -16.40
C THR A 276 -18.06 4.11 -16.86
N GLY A 277 -18.59 3.85 -18.06
CA GLY A 277 -19.59 4.68 -18.71
C GLY A 277 -20.93 3.98 -18.89
N THR A 278 -22.04 4.69 -18.66
CA THR A 278 -23.41 4.18 -18.92
C THR A 278 -24.13 4.85 -20.11
N GLY A 279 -23.50 5.85 -20.73
CA GLY A 279 -24.03 6.58 -21.89
C GLY A 279 -23.50 6.05 -23.24
N ASN A 280 -23.86 6.73 -24.33
CA ASN A 280 -23.46 6.35 -25.68
C ASN A 280 -22.17 7.04 -26.14
N GLU A 281 -21.84 8.18 -25.53
CA GLU A 281 -20.69 9.01 -25.85
C GLU A 281 -19.53 8.76 -24.87
N VAL A 282 -19.07 7.50 -24.82
CA VAL A 282 -17.96 7.05 -23.97
C VAL A 282 -16.75 6.72 -24.84
N GLY A 283 -15.55 7.13 -24.45
CA GLY A 283 -14.32 6.81 -25.17
C GLY A 283 -13.13 6.63 -24.27
N GLY A 284 -12.17 5.83 -24.75
CA GLY A 284 -10.92 5.58 -24.05
C GLY A 284 -10.05 6.84 -23.91
N PHE A 285 -10.13 7.76 -24.88
CA PHE A 285 -9.39 9.04 -24.86
C PHE A 285 -10.34 10.25 -24.77
N THR A 286 -11.31 10.38 -25.68
CA THR A 286 -12.31 11.45 -25.66
C THR A 286 -13.75 10.94 -25.59
N GLY A 287 -14.63 11.67 -24.90
CA GLY A 287 -16.06 11.41 -24.92
C GLY A 287 -16.78 12.01 -26.13
N GLY A 288 -16.20 12.99 -26.80
CA GLY A 288 -16.83 13.64 -27.95
C GLY A 288 -15.94 14.67 -28.63
N GLN A 289 -16.28 14.98 -29.88
CA GLN A 289 -15.65 16.09 -30.58
C GLN A 289 -16.56 16.73 -31.62
N PHE A 290 -16.25 17.97 -31.99
CA PHE A 290 -16.87 18.66 -33.13
C PHE A 290 -15.83 19.33 -34.02
N PRO A 291 -15.92 19.23 -35.36
CA PRO A 291 -16.83 18.35 -36.09
C PRO A 291 -16.44 16.88 -35.87
N ALA A 292 -17.45 16.02 -35.76
CA ALA A 292 -17.24 14.59 -35.58
C ALA A 292 -16.43 14.01 -36.75
N GLY A 293 -15.40 13.22 -36.47
CA GLY A 293 -14.59 12.54 -37.49
C GLY A 293 -13.47 13.35 -38.13
N SER A 294 -13.13 14.53 -37.60
CA SER A 294 -11.91 15.28 -37.97
C SER A 294 -10.66 14.76 -37.23
N ASP A 295 -9.48 14.77 -37.88
CA ASP A 295 -8.18 14.39 -37.29
C ASP A 295 -7.55 15.55 -36.51
N LEU A 296 -8.22 16.02 -35.46
CA LEU A 296 -7.77 17.16 -34.64
C LEU A 296 -6.76 16.76 -33.55
N PHE A 297 -6.61 15.47 -33.28
CA PHE A 297 -5.68 14.95 -32.27
C PHE A 297 -4.42 14.41 -32.94
N ALA A 298 -3.28 14.99 -32.60
CA ALA A 298 -1.99 14.53 -33.06
C ALA A 298 -1.38 13.62 -32.01
N ASN A 299 -1.04 12.39 -32.40
CA ASN A 299 -0.20 11.50 -31.61
C ASN A 299 -0.76 11.21 -30.20
N CYS A 300 -2.07 10.99 -30.13
CA CYS A 300 -2.78 10.74 -28.89
C CYS A 300 -3.14 9.26 -28.76
N PHE A 301 -3.04 8.72 -27.54
CA PHE A 301 -3.22 7.29 -27.30
C PHE A 301 -4.08 7.03 -26.08
N TRP A 302 -4.80 5.91 -26.08
CA TRP A 302 -5.31 5.34 -24.83
C TRP A 302 -4.93 3.88 -24.75
N ASP A 303 -4.85 3.40 -23.52
CA ASP A 303 -4.61 2.00 -23.25
C ASP A 303 -5.93 1.22 -23.23
N VAL A 304 -6.10 0.29 -24.16
CA VAL A 304 -7.37 -0.45 -24.36
C VAL A 304 -7.64 -1.49 -23.28
N GLU A 305 -6.61 -1.94 -22.57
CA GLU A 305 -6.74 -2.99 -21.55
C GLU A 305 -7.08 -2.36 -20.19
N THR A 306 -6.36 -1.31 -19.80
CA THR A 306 -6.58 -0.61 -18.53
C THR A 306 -7.83 0.26 -18.54
N SER A 307 -8.16 0.89 -19.68
CA SER A 307 -9.41 1.66 -19.81
C SER A 307 -10.67 0.79 -19.79
N GLY A 308 -10.55 -0.48 -20.20
CA GLY A 308 -11.70 -1.35 -20.49
C GLY A 308 -12.45 -0.99 -21.78
N ILE A 309 -11.92 -0.06 -22.58
CA ILE A 309 -12.50 0.37 -23.86
C ILE A 309 -11.65 -0.18 -25.01
N GLY A 310 -12.26 -1.05 -25.82
CA GLY A 310 -11.59 -1.69 -26.96
C GLY A 310 -10.99 -0.70 -27.96
N ALA A 311 -10.12 -1.18 -28.86
CA ALA A 311 -9.38 -0.35 -29.81
C ALA A 311 -10.27 0.48 -30.75
N ASP A 312 -11.48 -0.01 -31.06
CA ASP A 312 -12.48 0.71 -31.88
C ASP A 312 -13.50 1.49 -31.01
N GLY A 313 -13.32 1.48 -29.68
CA GLY A 313 -14.20 2.13 -28.73
C GLY A 313 -14.01 3.65 -28.63
N ASP A 314 -13.10 4.22 -29.40
CA ASP A 314 -12.94 5.66 -29.55
C ASP A 314 -12.42 6.05 -30.95
N ASN A 315 -13.32 6.08 -31.93
CA ASN A 315 -13.01 6.45 -33.32
C ASN A 315 -13.05 7.97 -33.57
N ARG A 316 -12.86 8.78 -32.52
CA ARG A 316 -12.95 10.24 -32.59
C ARG A 316 -11.56 10.85 -32.62
N GLY A 317 -11.32 11.75 -33.56
CA GLY A 317 -10.23 12.73 -33.44
C GLY A 317 -8.86 12.28 -33.87
N GLY A 318 -8.69 11.01 -34.22
CA GLY A 318 -7.38 10.45 -34.56
C GLY A 318 -6.58 9.94 -33.37
N ALA A 319 -7.17 9.86 -32.16
CA ALA A 319 -6.56 9.12 -31.06
C ALA A 319 -6.51 7.62 -31.39
N ILE A 320 -5.50 6.89 -30.89
CA ILE A 320 -5.27 5.49 -31.24
C ILE A 320 -5.20 4.60 -29.99
N GLY A 321 -6.07 3.60 -29.93
CA GLY A 321 -6.04 2.57 -28.90
C GLY A 321 -4.84 1.64 -29.06
N LYS A 322 -4.09 1.44 -27.97
CA LYS A 322 -2.95 0.53 -27.90
C LYS A 322 -3.11 -0.39 -26.71
N THR A 323 -2.61 -1.62 -26.80
CA THR A 323 -2.50 -2.50 -25.63
C THR A 323 -1.45 -1.95 -24.67
N THR A 324 -1.50 -2.38 -23.40
CA THR A 324 -0.50 -2.03 -22.38
C THR A 324 0.90 -2.31 -22.88
N LEU A 325 1.11 -3.49 -23.47
CA LEU A 325 2.41 -3.88 -24.02
C LEU A 325 2.92 -2.90 -25.10
N LYS A 326 2.04 -2.37 -25.95
CA LYS A 326 2.40 -1.37 -26.97
C LYS A 326 2.63 -0.01 -26.34
N MET A 327 1.82 0.39 -25.35
CA MET A 327 2.02 1.62 -24.57
C MET A 327 3.30 1.61 -23.73
N TYR A 328 3.82 0.42 -23.43
CA TYR A 328 5.09 0.20 -22.71
C TYR A 328 6.32 0.16 -23.62
N ASN A 329 6.12 0.06 -24.93
CA ASN A 329 7.21 -0.02 -25.88
C ASN A 329 7.62 1.39 -26.32
N PRO A 330 8.85 1.85 -26.00
CA PRO A 330 9.33 3.17 -26.43
C PRO A 330 9.26 3.38 -27.94
N ALA A 331 9.40 2.33 -28.75
CA ALA A 331 9.29 2.43 -30.21
C ALA A 331 7.90 2.90 -30.68
N THR A 332 6.85 2.71 -29.87
CA THR A 332 5.49 3.23 -30.16
C THR A 332 5.48 4.77 -30.17
N PHE A 333 6.33 5.42 -29.35
CA PHE A 333 6.35 6.88 -29.16
C PHE A 333 7.59 7.55 -29.76
N ASN A 334 8.70 6.81 -29.94
CA ASN A 334 10.01 7.34 -30.32
C ASN A 334 10.03 7.99 -31.72
N THR A 335 9.19 7.54 -32.64
CA THR A 335 9.05 8.16 -33.97
C THR A 335 8.16 9.40 -33.97
N VAL A 336 7.47 9.70 -32.86
CA VAL A 336 6.32 10.59 -32.83
C VAL A 336 6.47 11.73 -31.80
N TRP A 337 7.03 11.47 -30.62
CA TRP A 337 7.16 12.46 -29.52
C TRP A 337 8.56 13.05 -29.35
N ASN A 338 9.52 12.62 -30.19
CA ASN A 338 10.90 13.12 -30.32
C ASN A 338 11.65 13.44 -29.00
N TYR A 339 12.45 12.48 -28.52
CA TYR A 339 13.22 12.56 -27.26
C TYR A 339 14.48 13.45 -27.30
N THR A 340 14.72 14.25 -28.35
CA THR A 340 15.95 15.06 -28.50
C THR A 340 16.07 16.25 -27.53
N THR A 341 14.97 16.66 -26.89
CA THR A 341 14.95 17.54 -25.71
C THR A 341 13.92 16.96 -24.74
N PRO A 342 14.29 16.18 -23.70
CA PRO A 342 13.37 15.22 -23.13
C PRO A 342 12.27 15.91 -22.31
N VAL A 343 11.13 16.19 -22.96
CA VAL A 343 9.86 16.44 -22.27
C VAL A 343 9.30 15.13 -21.73
N TRP A 344 9.45 14.07 -22.52
CA TRP A 344 9.11 12.72 -22.14
C TRP A 344 10.38 11.92 -21.83
N TYR A 345 10.29 11.02 -20.88
CA TYR A 345 11.21 9.91 -20.67
C TYR A 345 10.35 8.66 -20.50
N GLN A 346 10.70 7.58 -21.19
CA GLN A 346 9.96 6.33 -21.06
C GLN A 346 10.90 5.25 -20.54
N PRO A 347 10.78 4.89 -19.25
CA PRO A 347 11.40 3.68 -18.75
C PRO A 347 10.86 2.47 -19.52
N VAL A 348 11.70 1.45 -19.64
CA VAL A 348 11.31 0.19 -20.28
C VAL A 348 10.17 -0.45 -19.47
N TYR A 349 9.08 -0.85 -20.12
CA TYR A 349 7.86 -1.38 -19.48
C TYR A 349 7.07 -0.41 -18.60
N ARG A 350 7.22 0.90 -18.81
CA ARG A 350 6.35 1.92 -18.23
C ARG A 350 5.68 2.73 -19.34
N TYR A 351 4.57 3.38 -19.00
CA TYR A 351 4.04 4.46 -19.84
C TYR A 351 5.07 5.59 -19.97
N PRO A 352 5.04 6.39 -21.05
CA PRO A 352 5.87 7.59 -21.13
C PRO A 352 5.60 8.54 -19.96
N GLN A 353 6.64 9.10 -19.35
CA GLN A 353 6.52 10.02 -18.21
C GLN A 353 7.10 11.38 -18.52
N LEU A 354 6.60 12.42 -17.86
CA LEU A 354 7.12 13.77 -18.03
C LEU A 354 8.42 13.94 -17.25
N SER A 355 9.46 14.42 -17.92
CA SER A 355 10.78 14.63 -17.31
C SER A 355 10.72 15.72 -16.24
N GLY A 356 11.25 15.43 -15.05
CA GLY A 356 11.28 16.36 -13.92
C GLY A 356 9.95 16.47 -13.15
N MET A 357 9.00 15.55 -13.39
CA MET A 357 7.84 15.35 -12.51
C MET A 357 8.14 14.26 -11.47
N PRO A 358 7.39 14.19 -10.35
CA PRO A 358 7.49 13.08 -9.41
C PRO A 358 7.34 11.76 -10.18
N GLU A 359 8.41 10.96 -10.18
CA GLU A 359 8.51 9.75 -11.01
C GLU A 359 7.40 8.76 -10.68
N SER A 360 6.85 8.09 -11.69
CA SER A 360 6.09 6.85 -11.46
C SER A 360 7.03 5.66 -11.68
N GLY A 361 7.21 4.79 -10.69
CA GLY A 361 8.08 3.63 -10.81
C GLY A 361 8.84 3.32 -9.53
N LEU A 362 9.58 2.20 -9.53
CA LEU A 362 10.43 1.81 -8.40
C LEU A 362 11.59 2.81 -8.28
N THR A 363 11.40 3.85 -7.46
CA THR A 363 12.39 4.91 -7.22
C THR A 363 13.46 4.47 -6.22
N GLY A 364 14.62 5.12 -6.25
CA GLY A 364 15.75 4.88 -5.34
C GLY A 364 16.89 4.08 -5.98
N ALA A 365 18.08 4.14 -5.37
CA ALA A 365 19.29 3.45 -5.86
C ALA A 365 19.51 2.06 -5.23
N GLY A 366 18.62 1.61 -4.35
CA GLY A 366 18.76 0.33 -3.64
C GLY A 366 19.83 0.33 -2.55
N THR A 367 20.28 1.50 -2.11
CA THR A 367 21.28 1.63 -1.02
C THR A 367 20.59 1.92 0.32
N ASN A 368 21.28 1.76 1.44
CA ASN A 368 20.69 2.12 2.75
C ASN A 368 20.28 3.61 2.84
N ALA A 369 21.01 4.50 2.17
CA ALA A 369 20.71 5.94 2.16
C ALA A 369 19.61 6.30 1.15
N ASP A 370 19.41 5.45 0.15
CA ASP A 370 18.45 5.66 -0.93
C ASP A 370 17.89 4.30 -1.38
N PRO A 371 16.98 3.70 -0.59
CA PRO A 371 16.43 2.38 -0.85
C PRO A 371 15.43 2.41 -2.01
N PHE A 372 15.23 1.28 -2.68
CA PHE A 372 14.13 1.14 -3.62
C PHE A 372 12.79 1.31 -2.90
N ARG A 373 11.88 2.14 -3.40
CA ARG A 373 10.59 2.43 -2.75
C ARG A 373 9.42 1.90 -3.56
N ILE A 374 8.57 1.11 -2.90
CA ILE A 374 7.35 0.55 -3.48
C ILE A 374 6.14 1.32 -2.91
N PHE A 375 5.46 2.10 -3.76
CA PHE A 375 4.29 2.89 -3.36
C PHE A 375 2.97 2.27 -3.82
N ASP A 376 2.99 1.54 -4.93
CA ASP A 376 1.81 0.90 -5.50
C ASP A 376 2.09 -0.50 -6.06
N SER A 377 1.04 -1.18 -6.53
CA SER A 377 1.17 -2.52 -7.10
C SER A 377 1.99 -2.53 -8.41
N GLY A 378 2.05 -1.42 -9.13
CA GLY A 378 2.91 -1.28 -10.31
C GLY A 378 4.40 -1.33 -9.93
N ASP A 379 4.80 -0.63 -8.88
CA ASP A 379 6.17 -0.69 -8.34
C ASP A 379 6.52 -2.09 -7.85
N PHE A 380 5.58 -2.75 -7.17
CA PHE A 380 5.76 -4.12 -6.71
C PHE A 380 5.95 -5.09 -7.89
N HIS A 381 5.13 -4.98 -8.93
CA HIS A 381 5.27 -5.83 -10.12
C HIS A 381 6.59 -5.58 -10.86
N GLU A 382 7.12 -4.36 -10.85
CA GLU A 382 8.46 -4.07 -11.38
C GLU A 382 9.54 -4.76 -10.55
N PHE A 383 9.49 -4.61 -9.22
CA PHE A 383 10.40 -5.26 -8.29
C PHE A 383 10.38 -6.80 -8.39
N ALA A 384 9.21 -7.39 -8.62
CA ALA A 384 8.98 -8.83 -8.59
C ALA A 384 9.26 -9.55 -9.93
N ASN A 385 9.44 -8.87 -11.06
CA ASN A 385 9.40 -9.55 -12.36
C ASN A 385 10.70 -10.29 -12.74
N PRO A 386 10.72 -11.64 -12.80
CA PRO A 386 11.93 -12.42 -13.05
C PRO A 386 12.45 -12.37 -14.51
N ILE A 387 11.67 -11.85 -15.47
CA ILE A 387 12.03 -11.82 -16.89
C ILE A 387 13.08 -10.74 -17.19
N PHE A 388 13.29 -9.79 -16.28
CA PHE A 388 14.25 -8.71 -16.47
C PHE A 388 15.63 -9.11 -15.96
N ALA A 389 16.66 -8.93 -16.79
CA ALA A 389 18.05 -9.06 -16.37
C ALA A 389 18.41 -8.16 -15.16
N PHE A 390 17.58 -7.12 -14.89
CA PHE A 390 17.71 -6.19 -13.77
C PHE A 390 16.95 -6.62 -12.50
N ALA A 391 15.96 -7.52 -12.55
CA ALA A 391 15.23 -7.91 -11.33
C ALA A 391 16.11 -8.66 -10.34
N HIS A 392 17.08 -9.43 -10.85
CA HIS A 392 18.15 -10.01 -10.03
C HIS A 392 18.99 -8.95 -9.29
N GLN A 393 19.08 -7.73 -9.81
CA GLN A 393 19.75 -6.62 -9.12
C GLN A 393 18.94 -6.16 -7.92
N TYR A 394 17.61 -6.09 -8.01
CA TYR A 394 16.75 -5.72 -6.87
C TYR A 394 16.79 -6.75 -5.72
N TRP A 395 17.17 -7.98 -6.03
CA TRP A 395 17.23 -9.08 -5.07
C TRP A 395 18.65 -9.36 -4.58
N SER A 396 19.64 -8.58 -5.02
CA SER A 396 21.05 -8.82 -4.71
C SER A 396 21.41 -8.49 -3.26
N ASP A 397 22.48 -9.10 -2.77
CA ASP A 397 23.04 -8.76 -1.45
C ASP A 397 23.40 -7.26 -1.37
N GLY A 398 23.16 -6.65 -0.22
CA GLY A 398 23.37 -5.23 0.02
C GLY A 398 22.31 -4.29 -0.56
N VAL A 399 21.27 -4.81 -1.23
CA VAL A 399 20.18 -4.01 -1.78
C VAL A 399 19.06 -3.80 -0.78
N TYR A 400 18.60 -2.54 -0.63
CA TYR A 400 17.55 -2.13 0.29
C TYR A 400 16.27 -1.81 -0.47
N THR A 401 15.15 -2.40 -0.06
CA THR A 401 13.81 -2.16 -0.63
C THR A 401 12.79 -1.92 0.47
N PHE A 402 12.09 -0.79 0.42
CA PHE A 402 11.10 -0.36 1.41
C PHE A 402 9.70 -0.31 0.81
N LEU A 403 8.71 -0.87 1.52
CA LEU A 403 7.31 -0.49 1.28
C LEU A 403 7.08 0.92 1.81
N SER A 404 6.40 1.75 1.03
CA SER A 404 6.07 3.14 1.37
C SER A 404 4.57 3.40 1.51
N ALA A 405 3.75 2.37 1.33
CA ALA A 405 2.32 2.35 1.57
C ALA A 405 1.83 0.90 1.71
N ASP A 406 0.61 0.73 2.24
CA ASP A 406 -0.10 -0.54 2.14
C ASP A 406 -0.42 -0.84 0.66
N LEU A 407 -0.20 -2.08 0.24
CA LEU A 407 -0.46 -2.53 -1.13
C LEU A 407 -1.68 -3.44 -1.17
N ASP A 408 -2.53 -3.26 -2.17
CA ASP A 408 -3.62 -4.18 -2.47
C ASP A 408 -3.33 -4.93 -3.77
N LEU A 409 -3.09 -6.24 -3.66
CA LEU A 409 -2.81 -7.15 -4.78
C LEU A 409 -4.03 -7.97 -5.20
N ASP A 410 -5.26 -7.55 -4.84
CA ASP A 410 -6.50 -8.19 -5.28
C ASP A 410 -6.50 -8.33 -6.82
N PRO A 411 -6.64 -9.55 -7.38
CA PRO A 411 -6.63 -9.80 -8.82
C PRO A 411 -7.75 -9.10 -9.61
N SER A 412 -8.79 -8.59 -8.95
CA SER A 412 -9.88 -7.83 -9.57
C SER A 412 -9.51 -6.35 -9.81
N LEU A 413 -8.45 -5.85 -9.17
CA LEU A 413 -7.97 -4.48 -9.35
C LEU A 413 -7.08 -4.36 -10.62
N PRO A 414 -7.09 -3.21 -11.31
CA PRO A 414 -6.32 -3.02 -12.54
C PRO A 414 -4.82 -3.30 -12.35
N GLY A 415 -4.24 -4.11 -13.25
CA GLY A 415 -2.82 -4.44 -13.26
C GLY A 415 -2.40 -5.57 -12.32
N ASN A 416 -3.25 -5.98 -11.38
CA ASN A 416 -3.03 -7.13 -10.49
C ASN A 416 -3.43 -8.44 -11.17
N LYS A 417 -3.01 -9.56 -10.57
CA LYS A 417 -3.24 -10.90 -11.11
C LYS A 417 -3.17 -11.96 -10.02
N THR A 418 -3.74 -13.13 -10.31
CA THR A 418 -3.41 -14.36 -9.59
C THR A 418 -2.03 -14.84 -10.02
N TYR A 419 -1.16 -15.11 -9.07
CA TYR A 419 0.18 -15.63 -9.33
C TYR A 419 0.16 -17.16 -9.43
N THR A 420 1.01 -17.71 -10.29
CA THR A 420 1.18 -19.16 -10.44
C THR A 420 2.46 -19.69 -9.79
N THR A 421 3.34 -18.77 -9.34
CA THR A 421 4.58 -19.03 -8.60
C THR A 421 4.68 -17.98 -7.49
N ALA A 422 5.70 -18.05 -6.64
CA ALA A 422 6.03 -16.90 -5.80
C ALA A 422 6.27 -15.66 -6.68
N PRO A 423 5.73 -14.48 -6.33
CA PRO A 423 5.98 -13.25 -7.08
C PRO A 423 7.46 -12.89 -7.11
N VAL A 424 8.16 -12.99 -5.98
CA VAL A 424 9.56 -12.60 -5.84
C VAL A 424 10.42 -13.84 -5.66
N ALA A 425 11.59 -13.89 -6.31
CA ALA A 425 12.50 -15.03 -6.23
C ALA A 425 11.80 -16.39 -6.43
N PRO A 426 11.00 -16.59 -7.51
CA PRO A 426 10.32 -17.85 -7.76
C PRO A 426 11.29 -18.99 -8.01
N ASP A 427 10.88 -20.20 -7.63
CA ASP A 427 11.53 -21.40 -8.15
C ASP A 427 11.27 -21.53 -9.65
N THR A 428 12.28 -21.95 -10.40
CA THR A 428 12.23 -22.06 -11.87
C THR A 428 12.07 -23.48 -12.35
N ASP A 429 12.05 -24.45 -11.45
CA ASP A 429 11.87 -25.86 -11.74
C ASP A 429 10.76 -26.46 -10.86
N SER A 430 10.12 -27.51 -11.36
CA SER A 430 9.12 -28.28 -10.63
C SER A 430 9.72 -29.54 -9.96
N SER A 431 11.04 -29.76 -10.05
CA SER A 431 11.69 -30.93 -9.44
C SER A 431 11.86 -30.80 -7.91
N GLU A 432 11.74 -31.92 -7.19
CA GLU A 432 11.97 -31.99 -5.74
C GLU A 432 13.46 -31.90 -5.34
N THR A 433 14.37 -31.50 -6.25
CA THR A 433 15.83 -31.53 -6.02
C THR A 433 16.38 -30.29 -5.28
N GLY A 434 15.50 -29.37 -4.90
CA GLY A 434 15.85 -28.12 -4.24
C GLY A 434 15.56 -26.91 -5.13
N PHE A 435 15.55 -25.72 -4.54
CA PHE A 435 15.30 -24.46 -5.23
C PHE A 435 16.33 -24.20 -6.35
N GLN A 436 15.85 -23.93 -7.56
CA GLN A 436 16.65 -23.67 -8.76
C GLN A 436 16.58 -22.20 -9.23
N GLY A 437 15.70 -21.40 -8.64
CA GLY A 437 15.55 -19.98 -8.96
C GLY A 437 16.71 -19.10 -8.47
N THR A 438 16.58 -17.79 -8.67
CA THR A 438 17.48 -16.81 -8.03
C THR A 438 16.91 -16.40 -6.68
N PRO A 439 17.61 -16.62 -5.57
CA PRO A 439 17.10 -16.29 -4.24
C PRO A 439 17.06 -14.77 -4.02
N TYR A 440 16.22 -14.34 -3.09
CA TYR A 440 16.26 -12.98 -2.57
C TYR A 440 17.34 -12.84 -1.50
N LEU A 441 18.36 -12.02 -1.77
CA LEU A 441 19.53 -11.79 -0.92
C LEU A 441 19.55 -10.39 -0.27
N GLY A 442 18.62 -9.51 -0.65
CA GLY A 442 18.56 -8.13 -0.16
C GLY A 442 17.90 -7.97 1.21
N ILE A 443 17.61 -6.71 1.54
CA ILE A 443 16.90 -6.27 2.75
C ILE A 443 15.55 -5.67 2.33
N PHE A 444 14.47 -6.37 2.64
CA PHE A 444 13.10 -5.92 2.43
C PHE A 444 12.52 -5.41 3.75
N ASN A 445 12.23 -4.12 3.86
CA ASN A 445 11.63 -3.52 5.03
C ASN A 445 10.19 -3.08 4.70
N GLY A 446 9.20 -3.74 5.29
CA GLY A 446 7.80 -3.36 5.12
C GLY A 446 7.43 -2.04 5.81
N GLN A 447 8.28 -1.50 6.69
CA GLN A 447 8.01 -0.27 7.47
C GLN A 447 6.68 -0.31 8.24
N ASN A 448 6.22 -1.51 8.61
CA ASN A 448 4.91 -1.82 9.20
C ASN A 448 3.71 -1.67 8.24
N TYR A 449 3.94 -1.42 6.95
CA TYR A 449 2.91 -1.54 5.92
C TYR A 449 2.63 -3.00 5.57
N SER A 450 1.47 -3.24 4.97
CA SER A 450 1.02 -4.57 4.58
C SER A 450 0.79 -4.73 3.08
N ILE A 451 1.01 -5.94 2.58
CA ILE A 451 0.58 -6.42 1.27
C ILE A 451 -0.68 -7.26 1.47
N ASN A 452 -1.76 -6.84 0.81
CA ASN A 452 -3.10 -7.34 1.04
C ASN A 452 -3.60 -8.16 -0.17
N ASN A 453 -4.48 -9.13 0.09
CA ASN A 453 -5.30 -9.82 -0.93
C ASN A 453 -4.52 -10.56 -2.03
N MET A 454 -3.23 -10.86 -1.80
CA MET A 454 -2.42 -11.63 -2.73
C MET A 454 -2.97 -13.06 -2.89
N THR A 455 -3.15 -13.50 -4.13
CA THR A 455 -3.60 -14.86 -4.45
C THR A 455 -2.55 -15.62 -5.25
N ILE A 456 -2.18 -16.83 -4.79
CA ILE A 456 -1.33 -17.78 -5.50
C ILE A 456 -2.12 -19.05 -5.78
N ASP A 457 -2.32 -19.36 -7.07
CA ASP A 457 -2.95 -20.58 -7.55
C ASP A 457 -2.24 -21.07 -8.84
N PRO A 458 -1.37 -22.09 -8.74
CA PRO A 458 -0.68 -22.69 -9.88
C PRO A 458 -1.61 -23.46 -10.85
N ASN A 459 -2.92 -23.51 -10.60
CA ASN A 459 -3.92 -24.20 -11.43
C ASN A 459 -3.61 -25.68 -11.67
N GLY A 460 -3.12 -26.37 -10.63
CA GLY A 460 -2.79 -27.80 -10.68
C GLY A 460 -1.41 -28.13 -11.27
N VAL A 461 -0.61 -27.13 -11.65
CA VAL A 461 0.79 -27.32 -12.01
C VAL A 461 1.63 -27.50 -10.74
N GLU A 462 2.50 -28.50 -10.73
CA GLU A 462 3.44 -28.72 -9.61
C GLU A 462 4.43 -27.58 -9.53
N THR A 463 4.47 -26.92 -8.38
CA THR A 463 5.37 -25.79 -8.11
C THR A 463 5.77 -25.82 -6.65
N SER A 464 7.04 -25.54 -6.38
CA SER A 464 7.58 -25.54 -5.01
C SER A 464 8.01 -24.14 -4.60
N TYR A 465 8.20 -23.97 -3.29
CA TYR A 465 8.67 -22.76 -2.64
C TYR A 465 7.78 -21.57 -2.96
N LEU A 466 6.60 -21.56 -2.33
CA LEU A 466 5.55 -20.57 -2.58
C LEU A 466 5.31 -19.69 -1.36
N GLY A 467 5.09 -18.42 -1.63
CA GLY A 467 4.85 -17.32 -0.70
C GLY A 467 5.01 -16.00 -1.44
N LEU A 468 5.09 -14.88 -0.72
CA LEU A 468 5.53 -13.63 -1.37
C LEU A 468 6.91 -13.80 -2.02
N PHE A 469 7.82 -14.45 -1.30
CA PHE A 469 9.13 -14.85 -1.78
C PHE A 469 9.18 -16.37 -1.99
N GLY A 470 9.84 -16.84 -3.06
CA GLY A 470 10.09 -18.27 -3.22
C GLY A 470 11.18 -18.73 -2.25
N GLN A 471 12.39 -18.20 -2.42
CA GLN A 471 13.48 -18.35 -1.45
C GLN A 471 14.04 -17.01 -0.99
N VAL A 472 14.23 -16.87 0.33
CA VAL A 472 14.99 -15.79 0.96
C VAL A 472 16.31 -16.36 1.49
N GLY A 473 17.42 -15.71 1.15
CA GLY A 473 18.77 -16.10 1.50
C GLY A 473 19.31 -17.30 0.72
N SER A 474 20.54 -17.70 1.04
CA SER A 474 21.27 -18.77 0.34
C SER A 474 22.14 -19.57 1.32
N ASN A 475 22.83 -20.60 0.81
CA ASN A 475 23.78 -21.37 1.63
C ASN A 475 25.09 -20.59 1.92
N SER A 476 25.38 -19.50 1.20
CA SER A 476 26.58 -18.68 1.36
C SER A 476 26.34 -17.37 2.10
N ASP A 477 25.09 -16.85 2.08
CA ASP A 477 24.80 -15.48 2.51
C ASP A 477 23.94 -15.46 3.78
N ARG A 478 24.35 -14.66 4.76
CA ARG A 478 23.62 -14.47 6.05
C ARG A 478 22.93 -13.11 6.17
N ASN A 479 22.87 -12.35 5.08
CA ASN A 479 22.47 -10.95 5.09
C ASN A 479 21.06 -10.69 4.54
N ALA A 480 20.38 -11.72 4.02
CA ALA A 480 19.02 -11.56 3.53
C ALA A 480 18.07 -11.29 4.71
N VAL A 481 17.38 -10.16 4.68
CA VAL A 481 16.48 -9.74 5.76
C VAL A 481 15.11 -9.38 5.21
N ILE A 482 14.05 -9.93 5.81
CA ILE A 482 12.68 -9.44 5.64
C ILE A 482 12.21 -8.93 6.99
N LYS A 483 11.80 -7.66 7.09
CA LYS A 483 11.36 -7.11 8.37
C LYS A 483 10.16 -6.20 8.29
N PHE A 484 9.38 -6.17 9.37
CA PHE A 484 8.24 -5.26 9.58
C PHE A 484 7.23 -5.30 8.43
N LEU A 485 6.92 -6.49 7.94
CA LEU A 485 6.04 -6.72 6.79
C LEU A 485 4.77 -7.49 7.20
N GLY A 486 3.61 -6.93 6.87
CA GLY A 486 2.34 -7.63 6.98
C GLY A 486 1.88 -8.28 5.68
N MET A 487 1.51 -9.56 5.71
CA MET A 487 0.79 -10.24 4.62
C MET A 487 -0.66 -10.46 5.05
N LYS A 488 -1.58 -9.63 4.54
CA LYS A 488 -2.97 -9.62 5.02
C LYS A 488 -3.93 -10.26 4.02
N ASN A 489 -4.84 -11.10 4.52
CA ASN A 489 -5.87 -11.75 3.72
C ASN A 489 -5.31 -12.46 2.47
N ILE A 490 -4.18 -13.16 2.62
CA ILE A 490 -3.58 -13.89 1.50
C ILE A 490 -4.31 -15.20 1.25
N ASN A 491 -4.36 -15.64 0.00
CA ASN A 491 -4.95 -16.91 -0.40
C ASN A 491 -3.95 -17.71 -1.23
N ILE A 492 -3.35 -18.74 -0.64
CA ILE A 492 -2.45 -19.66 -1.33
C ILE A 492 -3.15 -21.02 -1.39
N ASN A 493 -3.42 -21.53 -2.59
CA ASN A 493 -4.11 -22.80 -2.78
C ASN A 493 -3.35 -23.70 -3.75
N VAL A 494 -2.64 -24.68 -3.20
CA VAL A 494 -1.71 -25.53 -3.96
C VAL A 494 -1.89 -26.99 -3.55
N SER A 495 -1.83 -27.91 -4.52
CA SER A 495 -2.08 -29.34 -4.31
C SER A 495 -0.84 -30.23 -4.35
N SER A 496 0.26 -29.77 -4.95
CA SER A 496 1.54 -30.49 -5.01
C SER A 496 2.66 -29.44 -4.96
N SER A 497 3.33 -29.35 -3.81
CA SER A 497 4.33 -28.32 -3.52
C SER A 497 5.22 -28.72 -2.35
N TRP A 498 6.50 -28.35 -2.44
CA TRP A 498 7.40 -28.34 -1.29
C TRP A 498 7.59 -26.92 -0.78
N GLY A 499 7.36 -26.69 0.51
CA GLY A 499 7.65 -25.40 1.15
C GLY A 499 6.64 -24.33 0.75
N VAL A 500 5.58 -24.18 1.53
CA VAL A 500 4.57 -23.14 1.32
C VAL A 500 4.45 -22.29 2.59
N GLY A 501 4.59 -20.97 2.44
CA GLY A 501 4.46 -20.00 3.52
C GLY A 501 3.86 -18.69 3.04
N GLY A 502 3.36 -17.85 3.95
CA GLY A 502 2.84 -16.53 3.57
C GLY A 502 3.93 -15.53 3.20
N ILE A 503 5.01 -15.49 3.99
CA ILE A 503 6.18 -14.64 3.71
C ILE A 503 7.04 -15.31 2.65
N CYS A 504 7.47 -16.56 2.88
CA CYS A 504 8.34 -17.24 1.95
C CYS A 504 8.15 -18.75 1.90
N GLY A 505 8.32 -19.34 0.72
CA GLY A 505 8.35 -20.80 0.58
C GLY A 505 9.52 -21.41 1.35
N ARG A 506 10.71 -20.82 1.17
CA ARG A 506 11.95 -21.20 1.85
C ARG A 506 12.73 -20.02 2.40
N ALA A 507 13.28 -20.19 3.60
CA ALA A 507 14.25 -19.29 4.19
C ALA A 507 15.56 -20.07 4.42
N TYR A 508 16.67 -19.63 3.84
CA TYR A 508 17.99 -20.25 3.99
C TYR A 508 18.99 -19.21 4.51
N ASN A 509 19.50 -19.36 5.74
CA ASN A 509 20.39 -18.37 6.37
C ASN A 509 19.83 -16.93 6.40
N ALA A 510 18.51 -16.78 6.34
CA ALA A 510 17.84 -15.48 6.33
C ALA A 510 17.41 -15.04 7.74
N ASN A 511 17.21 -13.74 7.94
CA ASN A 511 16.60 -13.18 9.15
C ASN A 511 15.21 -12.61 8.80
N ILE A 512 14.18 -13.03 9.53
CA ILE A 512 12.79 -12.58 9.34
C ILE A 512 12.27 -12.04 10.67
N GLU A 513 11.94 -10.75 10.71
CA GLU A 513 11.69 -10.04 11.97
C GLU A 513 10.44 -9.15 11.91
N GLY A 514 9.58 -9.16 12.93
CA GLY A 514 8.44 -8.23 12.96
C GLY A 514 7.42 -8.47 11.83
N CYS A 515 7.39 -9.68 11.25
CA CYS A 515 6.55 -10.01 10.11
C CYS A 515 5.32 -10.81 10.54
N TYR A 516 4.22 -10.67 9.78
CA TYR A 516 3.02 -11.44 10.07
C TYR A 516 2.24 -11.87 8.85
N THR A 517 1.42 -12.92 9.02
CA THR A 517 0.55 -13.45 7.98
C THR A 517 -0.87 -13.68 8.48
N THR A 518 -1.87 -13.33 7.65
CA THR A 518 -3.29 -13.69 7.84
C THR A 518 -3.88 -14.17 6.52
N GLY A 519 -4.89 -15.05 6.57
CA GLY A 519 -5.55 -15.59 5.38
C GLY A 519 -5.60 -17.11 5.38
N ILE A 520 -5.58 -17.72 4.19
CA ILE A 520 -5.66 -19.18 4.01
C ILE A 520 -4.43 -19.63 3.23
N ILE A 521 -3.72 -20.63 3.77
CA ILE A 521 -2.54 -21.22 3.14
C ILE A 521 -2.72 -22.73 3.06
N LYS A 522 -2.83 -23.22 1.83
CA LYS A 522 -2.95 -24.63 1.52
C LYS A 522 -1.81 -25.07 0.61
N GLY A 523 -1.10 -26.11 1.03
CA GLY A 523 0.00 -26.73 0.28
C GLY A 523 0.02 -28.24 0.45
N ASP A 524 1.10 -28.89 0.03
CA ASP A 524 1.29 -30.34 0.20
C ASP A 524 2.26 -30.65 1.34
N ARG A 525 3.54 -30.34 1.15
CA ARG A 525 4.61 -30.65 2.11
C ARG A 525 5.30 -29.40 2.63
N GLY A 526 5.51 -29.32 3.94
CA GLY A 526 6.20 -28.19 4.56
C GLY A 526 5.35 -26.93 4.46
N VAL A 527 4.19 -26.93 5.10
CA VAL A 527 3.25 -25.80 5.04
C VAL A 527 3.29 -25.05 6.36
N GLY A 528 3.61 -23.75 6.31
CA GLY A 528 3.67 -22.85 7.45
C GLY A 528 2.87 -21.57 7.24
N GLY A 529 2.51 -20.90 8.32
CA GLY A 529 1.90 -19.56 8.24
C GLY A 529 2.84 -18.50 7.69
N LEU A 530 4.11 -18.53 8.10
CA LEU A 530 5.13 -17.59 7.62
C LEU A 530 6.02 -18.24 6.59
N CYS A 531 6.55 -19.42 6.89
CA CYS A 531 7.49 -20.10 6.01
C CYS A 531 7.28 -21.62 5.96
N GLY A 532 7.45 -22.20 4.78
CA GLY A 532 7.33 -23.63 4.59
C GLY A 532 8.56 -24.42 5.05
N ASP A 533 9.74 -24.03 4.55
CA ASP A 533 11.04 -24.65 4.86
C ASP A 533 12.06 -23.61 5.35
N ALA A 534 12.44 -23.69 6.63
CA ALA A 534 13.47 -22.85 7.23
C ALA A 534 14.76 -23.64 7.48
N ASN A 535 15.85 -23.29 6.80
CA ASN A 535 17.16 -23.89 6.98
C ASN A 535 18.17 -22.85 7.48
N GLN A 536 18.71 -23.01 8.69
CA GLN A 536 19.64 -22.06 9.32
C GLN A 536 19.09 -20.63 9.39
N ALA A 537 17.77 -20.45 9.25
CA ALA A 537 17.10 -19.16 9.25
C ALA A 537 16.67 -18.76 10.66
N VAL A 538 16.50 -17.46 10.86
CA VAL A 538 16.10 -16.89 12.13
C VAL A 538 14.80 -16.13 12.00
N PHE A 539 13.87 -16.36 12.92
CA PHE A 539 12.58 -15.67 13.00
C PHE A 539 12.43 -15.03 14.38
N ARG A 540 12.04 -13.75 14.43
CA ARG A 540 11.84 -12.98 15.67
C ARG A 540 10.60 -12.12 15.60
N ASP A 541 9.90 -12.00 16.71
CA ASP A 541 8.80 -11.02 16.85
C ASP A 541 7.76 -11.15 15.73
N CYS A 542 7.44 -12.39 15.37
CA CYS A 542 6.64 -12.71 14.21
C CYS A 542 5.35 -13.43 14.61
N TYR A 543 4.29 -13.32 13.79
CA TYR A 543 3.07 -14.07 14.07
C TYR A 543 2.23 -14.49 12.87
N SER A 544 1.54 -15.62 13.02
CA SER A 544 0.58 -16.12 12.03
C SER A 544 -0.81 -16.26 12.62
N THR A 545 -1.81 -15.72 11.92
CA THR A 545 -3.22 -16.03 12.15
C THR A 545 -3.84 -16.79 10.96
N ALA A 546 -3.01 -17.24 10.00
CA ALA A 546 -3.48 -17.90 8.80
C ALA A 546 -3.96 -19.33 9.08
N ASP A 547 -5.04 -19.74 8.43
CA ASP A 547 -5.52 -21.11 8.46
C ASP A 547 -4.69 -21.97 7.50
N ILE A 548 -4.12 -23.04 8.04
CA ILE A 548 -3.14 -23.90 7.37
C ILE A 548 -3.76 -25.24 7.01
N SER A 549 -3.56 -25.66 5.78
CA SER A 549 -3.94 -26.99 5.32
C SER A 549 -2.82 -27.65 4.50
N GLY A 550 -2.52 -28.91 4.79
CA GLY A 550 -1.53 -29.65 4.00
C GLY A 550 -1.46 -31.12 4.36
N THR A 551 -0.62 -31.88 3.66
CA THR A 551 -0.59 -33.35 3.76
C THR A 551 0.62 -33.87 4.55
N LYS A 552 1.72 -33.11 4.60
CA LYS A 552 2.97 -33.50 5.26
C LYS A 552 3.64 -32.30 5.94
N SER A 553 4.07 -32.47 7.20
CA SER A 553 4.85 -31.46 7.94
C SER A 553 4.21 -30.06 7.92
N CYS A 554 3.10 -29.89 8.64
CA CYS A 554 2.38 -28.62 8.68
C CYS A 554 2.44 -27.98 10.08
N GLY A 555 2.68 -26.67 10.13
CA GLY A 555 2.66 -25.89 11.35
C GLY A 555 1.94 -24.56 11.18
N GLY A 556 1.29 -24.05 12.23
CA GLY A 556 0.62 -22.74 12.18
C GLY A 556 1.59 -21.58 11.90
N PHE A 557 2.87 -21.74 12.25
CA PHE A 557 3.94 -20.77 12.03
C PHE A 557 4.91 -21.24 10.95
N ILE A 558 5.52 -22.42 11.15
CA ILE A 558 6.54 -23.00 10.25
C ILE A 558 6.21 -24.46 9.90
N GLY A 559 6.38 -24.85 8.65
CA GLY A 559 6.23 -26.26 8.23
C GLY A 559 7.38 -27.14 8.73
N TYR A 560 8.59 -26.81 8.29
CA TYR A 560 9.82 -27.53 8.61
C TYR A 560 10.93 -26.55 8.98
N GLN A 561 11.64 -26.82 10.07
CA GLN A 561 12.83 -26.08 10.47
C GLN A 561 14.03 -27.02 10.66
N SER A 562 15.22 -26.60 10.20
CA SER A 562 16.46 -27.35 10.38
C SER A 562 17.72 -26.47 10.44
N GLY A 563 18.76 -26.92 11.16
CA GLY A 563 20.08 -26.27 11.13
C GLY A 563 20.58 -25.85 12.51
N ASN A 564 21.91 -25.95 12.73
CA ASN A 564 22.53 -25.61 14.01
C ASN A 564 22.38 -24.13 14.42
N TRP A 565 22.07 -23.24 13.47
CA TRP A 565 21.83 -21.81 13.72
C TRP A 565 20.37 -21.41 13.51
N ALA A 566 19.48 -22.37 13.22
CA ALA A 566 18.07 -22.07 13.06
C ALA A 566 17.45 -21.73 14.41
N LEU A 567 16.75 -20.60 14.45
CA LEU A 567 16.17 -20.05 15.67
C LEU A 567 14.82 -19.42 15.35
N ILE A 568 13.77 -19.85 16.04
CA ILE A 568 12.52 -19.10 16.13
C ILE A 568 12.39 -18.62 17.58
N GLU A 569 12.28 -17.33 17.79
CA GLU A 569 12.01 -16.76 19.11
C GLU A 569 10.91 -15.70 19.10
N THR A 570 10.32 -15.48 20.27
CA THR A 570 9.36 -14.39 20.54
C THR A 570 8.24 -14.32 19.51
N SER A 571 7.64 -15.46 19.16
CA SER A 571 6.70 -15.56 18.05
C SER A 571 5.47 -16.42 18.37
N TYR A 572 4.36 -16.23 17.66
CA TYR A 572 3.14 -17.03 17.91
C TYR A 572 2.34 -17.43 16.67
N ALA A 573 1.53 -18.49 16.82
CA ALA A 573 0.57 -18.92 15.81
C ALA A 573 -0.81 -19.20 16.41
N VAL A 574 -1.87 -18.65 15.80
CA VAL A 574 -3.25 -18.79 16.30
C VAL A 574 -4.21 -19.40 15.29
N GLY A 575 -3.84 -19.42 14.01
CA GLY A 575 -4.66 -20.01 12.94
C GLY A 575 -4.76 -21.53 13.07
N SER A 576 -5.82 -22.12 12.49
CA SER A 576 -6.03 -23.56 12.57
C SER A 576 -5.07 -24.32 11.66
N VAL A 577 -4.74 -25.57 12.03
CA VAL A 577 -3.90 -26.46 11.23
C VAL A 577 -4.69 -27.74 10.95
N SER A 578 -4.88 -28.07 9.68
CA SER A 578 -5.69 -29.22 9.26
C SER A 578 -4.95 -30.12 8.27
N ALA A 579 -4.86 -31.41 8.60
CA ALA A 579 -4.38 -32.43 7.67
C ALA A 579 -5.35 -32.59 6.47
N ALA A 580 -4.81 -32.57 5.26
CA ALA A 580 -5.55 -32.63 4.00
C ALA A 580 -5.22 -33.90 3.21
N GLY A 581 -5.33 -35.07 3.82
CA GLY A 581 -4.95 -36.32 3.15
C GLY A 581 -5.13 -37.55 4.00
N GLN A 582 -4.62 -38.68 3.51
CA GLN A 582 -4.54 -39.97 4.21
C GLN A 582 -3.09 -40.43 4.22
N SER A 583 -2.19 -39.57 4.73
CA SER A 583 -0.74 -39.81 4.71
C SER A 583 -0.31 -40.52 6.00
N GLN A 584 0.52 -41.56 5.90
CA GLN A 584 1.02 -42.27 7.07
C GLN A 584 2.28 -41.61 7.65
N LYS A 585 2.34 -41.46 8.98
CA LYS A 585 3.50 -41.01 9.76
C LYS A 585 3.97 -39.57 9.49
N GLU A 586 3.03 -38.67 9.22
CA GLU A 586 3.34 -37.26 9.00
C GLU A 586 3.23 -36.41 10.27
N TYR A 587 3.73 -35.18 10.22
CA TYR A 587 3.89 -34.31 11.40
C TYR A 587 3.00 -33.07 11.32
N PHE A 588 2.20 -32.83 12.35
CA PHE A 588 1.33 -31.65 12.43
C PHE A 588 1.46 -31.00 13.81
N GLY A 589 1.76 -29.70 13.84
CA GLY A 589 1.86 -28.93 15.07
C GLY A 589 1.07 -27.63 15.01
N GLY A 590 0.55 -27.15 16.13
CA GLY A 590 -0.10 -25.84 16.17
C GLY A 590 0.86 -24.69 15.85
N PHE A 591 2.15 -24.85 16.12
CA PHE A 591 3.23 -23.91 15.82
C PHE A 591 4.15 -24.42 14.70
N CYS A 592 4.75 -25.58 14.90
CA CYS A 592 5.80 -26.14 14.04
C CYS A 592 5.45 -27.56 13.58
N GLY A 593 5.54 -27.86 12.29
CA GLY A 593 5.39 -29.24 11.80
C GLY A 593 6.54 -30.13 12.30
N ARG A 594 7.79 -29.81 11.95
CA ARG A 594 8.97 -30.52 12.44
C ARG A 594 10.17 -29.59 12.69
N ASN A 595 10.81 -29.77 13.84
CA ASN A 595 12.02 -29.08 14.28
C ASN A 595 13.19 -30.08 14.32
N ASN A 596 14.25 -29.84 13.53
CA ASN A 596 15.28 -30.83 13.23
C ASN A 596 16.71 -30.27 13.27
N TYR A 597 17.71 -31.15 13.43
CA TYR A 597 19.13 -30.85 13.26
C TYR A 597 19.64 -29.67 14.09
N ALA A 598 19.49 -29.77 15.41
CA ALA A 598 19.88 -28.77 16.41
C ALA A 598 19.22 -27.39 16.27
N ALA A 599 18.07 -27.33 15.59
CA ALA A 599 17.28 -26.11 15.50
C ALA A 599 16.61 -25.78 16.84
N THR A 600 16.44 -24.49 17.13
CA THR A 600 15.89 -24.00 18.40
C THR A 600 14.57 -23.25 18.16
N ILE A 601 13.58 -23.52 19.02
CA ILE A 601 12.34 -22.73 19.14
C ILE A 601 12.22 -22.30 20.59
N LYS A 602 12.10 -21.02 20.88
CA LYS A 602 11.98 -20.56 22.27
C LYS A 602 11.08 -19.35 22.47
N ASN A 603 10.47 -19.22 23.63
CA ASN A 603 9.60 -18.07 23.95
C ASN A 603 8.45 -17.90 22.93
N CYS A 604 7.78 -18.99 22.57
CA CYS A 604 6.77 -19.01 21.52
C CYS A 604 5.47 -19.66 21.99
N TYR A 605 4.35 -19.36 21.34
CA TYR A 605 3.09 -20.03 21.68
C TYR A 605 2.18 -20.34 20.50
N ALA A 606 1.34 -21.37 20.69
CA ALA A 606 0.29 -21.73 19.73
C ALA A 606 -1.08 -21.93 20.40
N THR A 607 -2.10 -21.32 19.81
CA THR A 607 -3.49 -21.46 20.28
C THR A 607 -4.43 -22.05 19.24
N GLY A 608 -3.95 -22.22 18.00
CA GLY A 608 -4.71 -22.75 16.88
C GLY A 608 -5.12 -24.21 17.09
N ARG A 609 -6.32 -24.57 16.62
CA ARG A 609 -6.80 -25.95 16.63
C ARG A 609 -5.98 -26.79 15.65
N VAL A 610 -5.58 -27.99 16.05
CA VAL A 610 -4.92 -28.99 15.19
C VAL A 610 -5.91 -30.11 14.88
N THR A 611 -6.22 -30.32 13.61
CA THR A 611 -7.11 -31.40 13.16
C THR A 611 -6.33 -32.37 12.28
N GLY A 612 -6.21 -33.62 12.74
CA GLY A 612 -5.54 -34.69 11.99
C GLY A 612 -6.50 -35.50 11.14
N ASP A 613 -5.92 -36.38 10.33
CA ASP A 613 -6.67 -37.40 9.58
C ASP A 613 -6.95 -38.64 10.44
N THR A 614 -7.44 -39.70 9.79
CA THR A 614 -7.78 -41.00 10.40
C THR A 614 -6.61 -41.98 10.45
N GLN A 615 -5.40 -41.59 10.05
CA GLN A 615 -4.21 -42.46 10.03
C GLN A 615 -3.17 -42.03 11.06
N THR A 616 -2.11 -42.84 11.22
CA THR A 616 -1.08 -42.70 12.26
C THR A 616 -0.11 -41.55 11.96
N SER A 617 -0.57 -40.31 12.13
CA SER A 617 0.26 -39.10 12.10
C SER A 617 0.65 -38.64 13.51
N TYR A 618 1.82 -38.02 13.65
CA TYR A 618 2.26 -37.41 14.91
C TYR A 618 1.68 -36.00 15.03
N MET A 619 0.94 -35.76 16.10
CA MET A 619 0.29 -34.46 16.33
C MET A 619 0.62 -33.88 17.68
N GLY A 620 1.09 -32.63 17.67
CA GLY A 620 1.29 -31.86 18.88
C GLY A 620 0.45 -30.58 18.88
N GLY A 621 -0.02 -30.16 20.04
CA GLY A 621 -0.64 -28.84 20.20
C GLY A 621 0.32 -27.70 19.85
N PHE A 622 1.63 -27.92 20.00
CA PHE A 622 2.70 -27.00 19.63
C PHE A 622 3.54 -27.52 18.44
N CYS A 623 4.17 -28.69 18.58
CA CYS A 623 5.08 -29.21 17.56
C CYS A 623 4.73 -30.64 17.12
N GLY A 624 4.71 -30.93 15.82
CA GLY A 624 4.47 -32.29 15.34
C GLY A 624 5.61 -33.25 15.71
N LYS A 625 6.86 -32.88 15.43
CA LYS A 625 8.06 -33.64 15.81
C LYS A 625 9.25 -32.77 16.14
N ASN A 626 9.94 -33.08 17.23
CA ASN A 626 11.22 -32.52 17.62
C ASN A 626 12.29 -33.63 17.59
N ASP A 627 13.33 -33.51 16.77
CA ASP A 627 14.37 -34.55 16.62
C ASP A 627 15.78 -34.01 16.36
N GLU A 628 16.78 -34.91 16.45
CA GLU A 628 18.19 -34.65 16.10
C GLU A 628 18.79 -33.42 16.80
N ARG A 629 18.90 -33.45 18.14
CA ARG A 629 19.49 -32.37 18.97
C ARG A 629 18.71 -31.07 19.05
N SER A 630 17.52 -31.03 18.46
CA SER A 630 16.70 -29.82 18.44
C SER A 630 16.14 -29.47 19.81
N ILE A 631 15.92 -28.19 20.04
CA ILE A 631 15.57 -27.61 21.35
C ILE A 631 14.24 -26.86 21.22
N ILE A 632 13.33 -27.12 22.16
CA ILE A 632 12.14 -26.30 22.39
C ILE A 632 12.16 -25.81 23.84
N GLU A 633 12.07 -24.51 24.06
CA GLU A 633 12.26 -23.90 25.38
C GLU A 633 11.21 -22.81 25.66
N ASN A 634 10.64 -22.78 26.87
CA ASN A 634 9.75 -21.69 27.30
C ASN A 634 8.60 -21.42 26.33
N CYS A 635 7.95 -22.50 25.87
CA CYS A 635 6.86 -22.44 24.90
C CYS A 635 5.56 -22.96 25.50
N TYR A 636 4.42 -22.54 24.95
CA TYR A 636 3.14 -23.11 25.36
C TYR A 636 2.13 -23.37 24.23
N SER A 637 1.24 -24.34 24.45
CA SER A 637 0.08 -24.58 23.59
C SER A 637 -1.25 -24.61 24.35
N THR A 638 -2.30 -24.10 23.69
CA THR A 638 -3.69 -24.22 24.18
C THR A 638 -4.65 -24.77 23.15
N GLY A 639 -4.19 -24.99 21.92
CA GLY A 639 -5.00 -25.46 20.80
C GLY A 639 -5.61 -26.83 21.04
N ARG A 640 -6.90 -26.99 20.70
CA ARG A 640 -7.56 -28.29 20.73
C ARG A 640 -6.99 -29.22 19.67
N ILE A 641 -6.76 -30.48 20.01
CA ILE A 641 -6.32 -31.51 19.07
C ILE A 641 -7.49 -32.45 18.78
N ASN A 642 -7.83 -32.60 17.49
CA ASN A 642 -8.89 -33.49 17.04
C ASN A 642 -8.33 -34.47 16.01
N SER A 643 -8.08 -35.71 16.42
CA SER A 643 -7.68 -36.79 15.50
C SER A 643 -7.96 -38.17 16.08
N GLY A 644 -8.06 -39.17 15.19
CA GLY A 644 -8.09 -40.58 15.53
C GLY A 644 -6.71 -41.28 15.57
N SER A 645 -5.60 -40.55 15.42
CA SER A 645 -4.25 -41.13 15.49
C SER A 645 -3.90 -41.61 16.90
N SER A 646 -2.99 -42.60 16.99
CA SER A 646 -2.46 -43.10 18.26
C SER A 646 -1.28 -42.28 18.80
N ASN A 647 -0.68 -41.39 18.00
CA ASN A 647 0.55 -40.69 18.34
C ASN A 647 0.28 -39.19 18.52
N ILE A 648 -0.45 -38.84 19.58
CA ILE A 648 -0.89 -37.48 19.86
C ILE A 648 -0.32 -37.04 21.20
N GLY A 649 0.36 -35.90 21.23
CA GLY A 649 0.82 -35.24 22.45
C GLY A 649 0.13 -33.89 22.65
N GLY A 650 -0.14 -33.52 23.90
CA GLY A 650 -0.76 -32.24 24.22
C GLY A 650 0.12 -31.05 23.80
N PHE A 651 1.44 -31.23 23.81
CA PHE A 651 2.43 -30.27 23.38
C PHE A 651 3.16 -30.72 22.11
N CYS A 652 3.81 -31.89 22.13
CA CYS A 652 4.58 -32.41 21.01
C CYS A 652 4.10 -33.80 20.57
N GLY A 653 3.90 -34.02 19.27
CA GLY A 653 3.51 -35.35 18.79
C GLY A 653 4.59 -36.41 18.97
N LEU A 654 5.86 -36.02 18.84
CA LEU A 654 7.02 -36.87 19.07
C LEU A 654 8.25 -36.04 19.42
N ASN A 655 8.76 -36.20 20.64
CA ASN A 655 10.11 -35.76 21.01
C ASN A 655 11.07 -36.94 20.98
N LEU A 656 12.07 -36.93 20.09
CA LEU A 656 12.85 -38.12 19.77
C LEU A 656 14.12 -38.23 20.63
N THR A 657 14.27 -39.36 21.31
CA THR A 657 15.49 -39.76 22.04
C THR A 657 16.21 -40.91 21.34
N TRP A 658 17.53 -40.84 21.27
CA TRP A 658 18.43 -41.85 20.71
C TRP A 658 19.20 -42.58 21.81
N THR A 659 19.74 -43.75 21.46
CA THR A 659 20.64 -44.52 22.36
C THR A 659 21.88 -43.72 22.76
N ASN A 660 22.39 -42.88 21.85
CA ASN A 660 23.41 -41.90 22.15
C ASN A 660 22.71 -40.57 22.54
N PRO A 661 22.78 -40.15 23.83
CA PRO A 661 22.12 -38.94 24.31
C PRO A 661 22.54 -37.67 23.58
N TYR A 662 23.72 -37.66 22.96
CA TYR A 662 24.20 -36.53 22.15
C TYR A 662 23.20 -36.15 21.04
N TYR A 663 22.40 -37.09 20.54
CA TYR A 663 21.43 -36.83 19.46
C TYR A 663 20.00 -36.57 19.96
N ASN A 664 19.77 -36.57 21.27
CA ASN A 664 18.43 -36.38 21.85
C ASN A 664 17.91 -34.98 21.58
N ALA A 665 16.65 -34.90 21.16
CA ALA A 665 15.92 -33.65 21.16
C ALA A 665 15.43 -33.32 22.58
N THR A 666 15.37 -32.04 22.90
CA THR A 666 15.05 -31.57 24.25
C THR A 666 13.88 -30.61 24.22
N ILE A 667 13.01 -30.73 25.22
CA ILE A 667 11.97 -29.75 25.52
C ILE A 667 12.13 -29.36 26.99
N THR A 668 12.11 -28.06 27.28
CA THR A 668 12.31 -27.53 28.63
C THR A 668 11.38 -26.33 28.88
N GLY A 669 11.00 -26.12 30.14
CA GLY A 669 10.18 -24.97 30.55
C GLY A 669 8.86 -24.80 29.78
N SER A 670 8.32 -25.86 29.17
CA SER A 670 7.22 -25.76 28.19
C SER A 670 5.98 -26.52 28.63
N PHE A 671 4.81 -25.96 28.29
CA PHE A 671 3.52 -26.36 28.86
C PHE A 671 2.42 -26.52 27.82
N TRP A 672 1.45 -27.39 28.08
CA TRP A 672 0.18 -27.41 27.35
C TRP A 672 -1.01 -27.34 28.30
N ASN A 673 -2.11 -26.78 27.82
CA ASN A 673 -3.35 -26.74 28.58
C ASN A 673 -4.17 -28.03 28.40
N VAL A 674 -4.23 -28.88 29.43
CA VAL A 674 -4.94 -30.17 29.40
C VAL A 674 -6.46 -30.03 29.23
N ASN A 675 -7.05 -28.92 29.69
CA ASN A 675 -8.50 -28.74 29.59
C ASN A 675 -8.93 -28.31 28.18
N THR A 676 -8.09 -27.57 27.46
CA THR A 676 -8.44 -27.06 26.12
C THR A 676 -7.89 -27.94 25.00
N SER A 677 -6.78 -28.64 25.23
CA SER A 677 -6.18 -29.55 24.24
C SER A 677 -7.07 -30.76 23.93
N GLY A 678 -7.88 -31.19 24.90
CA GLY A 678 -8.62 -32.45 24.83
C GLY A 678 -7.78 -33.68 25.18
N MET A 679 -6.57 -33.48 25.71
CA MET A 679 -5.63 -34.52 26.12
C MET A 679 -5.49 -34.55 27.66
N ASP A 680 -5.26 -35.72 28.23
CA ASP A 680 -4.92 -35.85 29.66
C ASP A 680 -3.46 -35.42 29.94
N THR A 681 -3.03 -35.51 31.21
CA THR A 681 -1.69 -35.10 31.65
C THR A 681 -0.58 -36.03 31.15
N GLY A 682 -0.89 -37.28 30.76
CA GLY A 682 0.09 -38.32 30.49
C GLY A 682 0.63 -38.41 29.06
N GLY A 683 0.11 -37.59 28.14
CA GLY A 683 0.40 -37.71 26.70
C GLY A 683 1.83 -37.35 26.25
N ASP A 684 2.65 -36.75 27.12
CA ASP A 684 3.90 -36.10 26.71
C ASP A 684 5.02 -36.09 27.79
N GLU A 685 4.79 -36.71 28.95
CA GLU A 685 5.67 -36.56 30.14
C GLU A 685 7.09 -37.12 29.94
N THR A 686 7.31 -38.01 28.97
CA THR A 686 8.64 -38.55 28.63
C THR A 686 9.47 -37.61 27.75
N GLY A 687 8.90 -36.50 27.28
CA GLY A 687 9.51 -35.54 26.37
C GLY A 687 10.08 -34.27 27.03
N GLY A 688 9.93 -34.09 28.34
CA GLY A 688 10.41 -32.89 29.07
C GLY A 688 9.38 -31.75 29.18
N THR A 689 8.11 -32.03 28.92
CA THR A 689 6.99 -31.07 29.01
C THR A 689 6.07 -31.40 30.19
N THR A 690 5.26 -30.43 30.63
CA THR A 690 4.30 -30.64 31.73
C THR A 690 2.90 -30.12 31.36
N GLY A 691 1.89 -30.98 31.51
CA GLY A 691 0.50 -30.61 31.32
C GLY A 691 0.00 -29.77 32.49
N LYS A 692 -0.67 -28.65 32.19
CA LYS A 692 -1.23 -27.73 33.19
C LYS A 692 -2.71 -27.49 32.91
N THR A 693 -3.50 -27.36 33.97
CA THR A 693 -4.90 -26.96 33.85
C THR A 693 -5.02 -25.51 33.36
N THR A 694 -6.19 -25.12 32.88
CA THR A 694 -6.48 -23.73 32.50
C THR A 694 -6.24 -22.77 33.65
N THR A 695 -6.52 -23.18 34.89
CA THR A 695 -6.28 -22.38 36.08
C THR A 695 -4.79 -22.15 36.30
N GLU A 696 -3.98 -23.21 36.24
CA GLU A 696 -2.52 -23.11 36.41
C GLU A 696 -1.87 -22.31 35.26
N MET A 697 -2.30 -22.52 34.02
CA MET A 697 -1.83 -21.77 32.84
C MET A 697 -2.17 -20.27 32.89
N ARG A 698 -3.06 -19.85 33.81
CA ARG A 698 -3.44 -18.44 34.04
C ARG A 698 -2.81 -17.85 35.30
N GLN A 699 -1.93 -18.59 35.96
CA GLN A 699 -1.17 -18.14 37.12
C GLN A 699 0.28 -17.87 36.69
N SER A 700 0.77 -16.66 36.93
CA SER A 700 2.15 -16.27 36.60
C SER A 700 3.20 -17.11 37.34
N ALA A 701 2.89 -17.56 38.56
CA ALA A 701 3.75 -18.45 39.34
C ALA A 701 4.16 -19.71 38.54
N THR A 702 3.25 -20.30 37.76
CA THR A 702 3.52 -21.47 36.91
C THR A 702 4.71 -21.26 35.98
N PHE A 703 4.85 -20.05 35.44
CA PHE A 703 5.89 -19.71 34.46
C PHE A 703 7.14 -19.15 35.14
N ILE A 704 6.98 -18.39 36.23
CA ILE A 704 8.11 -17.88 37.04
C ILE A 704 8.90 -19.04 37.65
N ASP A 705 8.21 -20.06 38.19
CA ASP A 705 8.84 -21.26 38.75
C ASP A 705 9.58 -22.09 37.69
N ALA A 706 9.26 -21.87 36.42
CA ALA A 706 9.92 -22.47 35.25
C ALA A 706 10.97 -21.53 34.61
N GLU A 707 11.37 -20.48 35.34
CA GLU A 707 12.41 -19.52 34.95
C GLU A 707 12.08 -18.69 33.71
N TRP A 708 10.79 -18.46 33.41
CA TRP A 708 10.40 -17.54 32.33
C TRP A 708 10.73 -16.09 32.69
N ASP A 709 11.20 -15.33 31.71
CA ASP A 709 11.64 -13.95 31.90
C ASP A 709 10.45 -12.97 31.98
N TYR A 710 10.12 -12.59 33.22
CA TYR A 710 9.21 -11.50 33.60
C TYR A 710 9.97 -10.29 34.21
N THR A 711 11.27 -10.14 33.93
CA THR A 711 12.14 -9.14 34.59
C THR A 711 11.96 -7.72 34.01
N THR A 712 12.92 -6.81 34.23
CA THR A 712 12.78 -5.35 33.97
C THR A 712 12.57 -5.00 32.49
N THR A 713 12.97 -5.86 31.56
CA THR A 713 12.63 -5.79 30.13
C THR A 713 11.95 -7.10 29.74
N PRO A 714 10.69 -7.31 30.15
CA PRO A 714 10.08 -8.63 30.14
C PRO A 714 9.78 -9.07 28.70
N ILE A 715 10.06 -10.33 28.38
CA ILE A 715 9.62 -10.98 27.14
C ILE A 715 8.12 -11.29 27.23
N TRP A 716 7.69 -11.72 28.41
CA TRP A 716 6.33 -12.13 28.70
C TRP A 716 5.63 -11.11 29.61
N HIS A 717 4.38 -10.82 29.29
CA HIS A 717 3.45 -10.16 30.21
C HIS A 717 2.22 -11.04 30.37
N GLN A 718 1.60 -11.02 31.55
CA GLN A 718 0.42 -11.84 31.80
C GLN A 718 -0.69 -11.00 32.43
N PRO A 719 -1.69 -10.57 31.65
CA PRO A 719 -2.86 -9.90 32.20
C PRO A 719 -3.62 -10.82 33.17
N ALA A 720 -4.26 -10.23 34.17
CA ALA A 720 -4.95 -10.98 35.23
C ALA A 720 -5.99 -11.96 34.64
N GLY A 721 -5.84 -13.25 34.96
CA GLY A 721 -6.74 -14.31 34.48
C GLY A 721 -6.60 -14.67 33.00
N LYS A 722 -5.56 -14.19 32.32
CA LYS A 722 -5.23 -14.52 30.93
C LYS A 722 -4.00 -15.44 30.86
N TYR A 723 -3.76 -16.03 29.69
CA TYR A 723 -2.51 -16.73 29.41
C TYR A 723 -1.36 -15.71 29.25
N PRO A 724 -0.08 -16.13 29.37
CA PRO A 724 1.06 -15.28 29.03
C PRO A 724 0.95 -14.76 27.59
N GLN A 725 1.39 -13.53 27.36
CA GLN A 725 1.40 -12.87 26.06
C GLN A 725 2.79 -12.26 25.84
N LEU A 726 3.22 -12.21 24.58
CA LEU A 726 4.51 -11.63 24.21
C LEU A 726 4.41 -10.09 24.24
N VAL A 727 5.38 -9.43 24.86
CA VAL A 727 5.46 -7.97 24.87
C VAL A 727 5.81 -7.46 23.47
N GLY A 728 5.15 -6.40 23.02
CA GLY A 728 5.44 -5.76 21.72
C GLY A 728 4.71 -6.38 20.51
N LEU A 729 3.99 -7.50 20.69
CA LEU A 729 3.14 -8.09 19.65
C LEU A 729 1.64 -7.91 19.93
N PRO A 730 0.78 -7.92 18.88
CA PRO A 730 -0.66 -7.73 19.05
C PRO A 730 -1.32 -8.83 19.90
N GLU A 731 -2.32 -8.47 20.70
CA GLU A 731 -3.13 -9.45 21.42
C GLU A 731 -3.97 -10.31 20.47
N THR A 732 -4.18 -11.57 20.84
CA THR A 732 -5.05 -12.50 20.10
C THR A 732 -6.51 -11.98 20.06
N GLY A 733 -6.96 -11.49 18.91
CA GLY A 733 -8.35 -11.09 18.67
C GLY A 733 -8.68 -9.60 18.94
N GLY A 734 -7.69 -8.73 19.09
CA GLY A 734 -7.88 -7.27 19.18
C GLY A 734 -7.19 -6.51 18.04
N THR A 735 -7.73 -5.35 17.65
CA THR A 735 -7.04 -4.37 16.81
C THR A 735 -5.89 -3.74 17.59
N ALA A 736 -4.72 -3.64 16.95
CA ALA A 736 -3.48 -3.17 17.58
C ALA A 736 -3.65 -1.80 18.26
N GLN A 737 -3.30 -1.72 19.54
CA GLN A 737 -2.82 -0.48 20.16
C GLN A 737 -1.30 -0.60 20.17
N ILE A 738 -0.65 -0.13 19.11
CA ILE A 738 0.80 0.07 19.13
C ILE A 738 1.02 1.21 20.12
N VAL A 739 1.49 0.90 21.34
CA VAL A 739 2.17 1.89 22.14
C VAL A 739 3.58 2.01 21.54
N PRO A 740 3.96 3.12 20.91
CA PRO A 740 5.29 3.25 20.36
C PRO A 740 6.26 3.34 21.54
N ILE A 741 7.02 2.28 21.81
CA ILE A 741 8.29 2.41 22.53
C ILE A 741 9.31 2.90 21.50
N LEU A 742 9.15 4.16 21.08
CA LEU A 742 10.13 4.88 20.28
C LEU A 742 10.10 6.34 20.72
N ASN A 743 10.61 6.61 21.91
CA ASN A 743 11.08 7.91 22.38
C ASN A 743 11.78 7.76 23.73
N LEU A 744 13.00 7.21 23.75
CA LEU A 744 13.92 7.48 24.88
C LEU A 744 15.42 7.30 24.57
N LEU A 745 15.84 7.22 23.30
CA LEU A 745 17.26 7.19 22.93
C LEU A 745 17.52 8.05 21.68
N MET A 746 17.22 9.34 21.78
CA MET A 746 17.88 10.41 21.03
C MET A 746 17.78 11.70 21.86
N GLU A 747 18.64 11.81 22.88
CA GLU A 747 19.29 13.06 23.32
C GLU A 747 20.80 12.79 23.36
#